data_AF-A0A2V6UFY3-F1
#
_entry.id   AF-A0A2V6UFY3-F1
#
_cell.length_a   1.000
_cell.length_b   1.000
_cell.length_c   1.000
_cell.angle_alpha   90.00
_cell.angle_beta   90.00
_cell.angle_gamma   90.00
#
_symmetry.space_group_name_H-M   'P 1'
#
loop_
_entity.id
_entity.type
_entity.pdbx_description
1 polymer ?
#
loop_
_entity_poly.entity_id
_entity_poly.type
_entity_poly.pdbx_seq_one_letter_code
_entity_poly.pdbx_strand_id
1 'polypeptide(L)'
;MRALLLAALWLHLASSLLLMGAFFMLLLAGAPRASAARRWDQAVVAGSRVLVLLAIGSGIVWLLVRAALFESRAQAALDPRAVLRAVLDTWPGFVWLARHGVLLVLAAFLATRPDVGERRNWIAARAEALLLAALALALVSGSSHAAAITPGTLRAVAVDVAHLVGTGLWLGGLVALALLLRAAGRDDDAEARAYAVRAARRFSRAALLVMIVLMASGVMNAIAQVESIAGLAGTTHGRLLLAKLAVLVPILVLAAVNRTRILPALSGPDALRRLAAFVALEAVLALVLLGLAAAMTLTTPARHGEPVWPLPFRLSLDALLDVPAMRWRALLGSQLALAGVVAVLMSFLMRRRRAPVLAGALALVAVGAGIGLPPLVVDAYPTTYRRPLVTYHAASIASGMATYHEHCAACHGAAGAGDGTLADLRSPPASRRHAGELFWLVSHGTPARGMPAFGGRLAERRRWDVINFIRLLGAADASRTIGRRVEPDRAWLVAPDFTVAVGPMAPGALRDYRGRRMVLVVLYTLPGSRARMTELARSYDVLWIMGVEVIAVPRHASPEAIGELGSSPPVLFPVVTDGNADIVATYGMFAPGPHAELLVDRQGYIRAIWEGATGGMPQAAAVQAQVEKLNEEKSPPPFPDDHVH
;
A
#
# COMPACT_ATOMS: atom_id res chain seq x y z
N MET A 1 -16.01 -22.60 -6.13
CA MET A 1 -14.62 -22.40 -6.61
C MET A 1 -13.71 -21.71 -5.59
N ARG A 2 -14.03 -20.48 -5.11
CA ARG A 2 -13.16 -19.74 -4.16
C ARG A 2 -12.91 -20.46 -2.82
N ALA A 3 -13.93 -21.08 -2.23
CA ALA A 3 -13.77 -21.85 -1.00
C ALA A 3 -12.85 -23.08 -1.18
N LEU A 4 -12.95 -23.77 -2.32
CA LEU A 4 -12.08 -24.88 -2.68
C LEU A 4 -10.63 -24.42 -2.89
N LEU A 5 -10.42 -23.27 -3.55
CA LEU A 5 -9.10 -22.67 -3.70
C LEU A 5 -8.46 -22.35 -2.34
N LEU A 6 -9.22 -21.74 -1.43
CA LEU A 6 -8.76 -21.43 -0.08
C LEU A 6 -8.42 -22.70 0.70
N ALA A 7 -9.29 -23.71 0.66
CA ALA A 7 -9.07 -24.97 1.36
C ALA A 7 -7.82 -25.70 0.82
N ALA A 8 -7.65 -25.77 -0.50
CA ALA A 8 -6.48 -26.36 -1.14
C ALA A 8 -5.20 -25.61 -0.77
N LEU A 9 -5.20 -24.27 -0.85
CA LEU A 9 -4.06 -23.44 -0.46
C LEU A 9 -3.72 -23.60 1.02
N TRP A 10 -4.72 -23.56 1.90
CA TRP A 10 -4.51 -23.72 3.33
C TRP A 10 -3.93 -25.09 3.67
N LEU A 11 -4.50 -26.17 3.13
CA LEU A 11 -4.01 -27.53 3.36
C LEU A 11 -2.57 -27.70 2.83
N HIS A 12 -2.27 -27.10 1.69
CA HIS A 12 -0.96 -27.14 1.06
C HIS A 12 0.11 -26.39 1.88
N LEU A 13 -0.22 -25.20 2.38
CA LEU A 13 0.67 -24.45 3.28
C LEU A 13 0.80 -25.17 4.62
N ALA A 14 -0.30 -25.66 5.20
CA ALA A 14 -0.29 -26.35 6.48
C ALA A 14 0.60 -27.60 6.42
N SER A 15 0.39 -28.48 5.44
CA SER A 15 1.22 -29.67 5.26
C SER A 15 2.71 -29.35 5.06
N SER A 16 3.03 -28.33 4.27
CA SER A 16 4.42 -27.89 4.03
C SER A 16 5.08 -27.32 5.30
N LEU A 17 4.37 -26.50 6.07
CA LEU A 17 4.85 -25.92 7.33
C LEU A 17 5.03 -27.00 8.41
N LEU A 18 4.11 -27.96 8.49
CA LEU A 18 4.17 -29.08 9.41
C LEU A 18 5.35 -30.03 9.09
N LEU A 19 5.63 -30.28 7.81
CA LEU A 19 6.80 -31.07 7.39
C LEU A 19 8.11 -30.45 7.88
N MET A 20 8.31 -29.16 7.59
CA MET A 20 9.48 -28.42 8.06
C MET A 20 9.62 -28.51 9.58
N GLY A 21 8.57 -28.11 10.31
CA GLY A 21 8.63 -28.02 11.76
C GLY A 21 8.76 -29.38 12.44
N ALA A 22 8.28 -30.46 11.83
CA ALA A 22 8.51 -31.83 12.29
C ALA A 22 10.00 -32.16 12.34
N PHE A 23 10.73 -32.03 11.22
CA PHE A 23 12.17 -32.34 11.18
C PHE A 23 13.01 -31.36 12.01
N PHE A 24 12.59 -30.09 12.07
CA PHE A 24 13.21 -29.12 12.98
C PHE A 24 13.09 -29.55 14.44
N MET A 25 11.90 -29.97 14.88
CA MET A 25 11.67 -30.37 16.26
C MET A 25 12.41 -31.68 16.61
N LEU A 26 12.49 -32.63 15.67
CA LEU A 26 13.31 -33.84 15.84
C LEU A 26 14.76 -33.47 16.13
N LEU A 27 15.40 -32.67 15.25
CA LEU A 27 16.78 -32.22 15.43
C LEU A 27 16.99 -31.43 16.72
N LEU A 28 16.05 -30.56 17.07
CA LEU A 28 16.13 -29.72 18.27
C LEU A 28 16.03 -30.55 19.57
N ALA A 29 15.15 -31.56 19.59
CA ALA A 29 15.03 -32.51 20.70
C ALA A 29 16.29 -33.38 20.84
N GLY A 30 16.90 -33.76 19.71
CA GLY A 30 18.11 -34.57 19.62
C GLY A 30 17.81 -36.07 19.49
N ALA A 31 18.84 -36.88 19.27
CA ALA A 31 18.67 -38.32 19.05
C ALA A 31 18.00 -39.02 20.26
N PRO A 32 16.92 -39.80 20.06
CA PRO A 32 16.16 -40.40 21.14
C PRO A 32 16.90 -41.58 21.80
N ARG A 33 16.91 -41.61 23.14
CA ARG A 33 17.46 -42.73 23.94
C ARG A 33 16.40 -43.56 24.65
N ALA A 34 15.31 -42.93 25.08
CA ALA A 34 14.16 -43.58 25.70
C ALA A 34 13.26 -44.26 24.65
N SER A 35 12.57 -45.34 25.04
CA SER A 35 11.66 -46.09 24.16
C SER A 35 10.49 -45.23 23.67
N ALA A 36 9.88 -44.42 24.55
CA ALA A 36 8.83 -43.47 24.22
C ALA A 36 9.30 -42.42 23.20
N ALA A 37 10.53 -41.91 23.36
CA ALA A 37 11.11 -40.93 22.45
C ALA A 37 11.40 -41.52 21.06
N ARG A 38 11.82 -42.80 20.99
CA ARG A 38 11.97 -43.52 19.72
C ARG A 38 10.63 -43.72 19.01
N ARG A 39 9.59 -44.13 19.75
CA ARG A 39 8.22 -44.27 19.20
C ARG A 39 7.70 -42.95 18.65
N TRP A 40 7.95 -41.84 19.36
CA TRP A 40 7.60 -40.50 18.89
C TRP A 40 8.36 -40.12 17.62
N ASP A 41 9.69 -40.29 17.56
CA ASP A 41 10.49 -40.00 16.35
C ASP A 41 9.96 -40.79 15.14
N GLN A 42 9.73 -42.10 15.30
CA GLN A 42 9.16 -42.96 14.26
C GLN A 42 7.76 -42.51 13.82
N ALA A 43 6.89 -42.15 14.77
CA ALA A 43 5.54 -41.65 14.48
C ALA A 43 5.56 -40.33 13.71
N VAL A 44 6.46 -39.40 14.06
CA VAL A 44 6.63 -38.12 13.36
C VAL A 44 7.10 -38.35 11.92
N VAL A 45 8.06 -39.26 11.71
CA VAL A 45 8.54 -39.61 10.36
C VAL A 45 7.45 -40.30 9.54
N ALA A 46 6.71 -41.23 10.13
CA ALA A 46 5.59 -41.89 9.48
C ALA A 46 4.49 -40.89 9.09
N GLY A 47 4.14 -39.98 9.99
CA GLY A 47 3.22 -38.87 9.72
C GLY A 47 3.73 -37.93 8.62
N SER A 48 5.04 -37.69 8.56
CA SER A 48 5.66 -36.86 7.51
C SER A 48 5.51 -37.45 6.11
N ARG A 49 5.43 -38.80 5.97
CA ARG A 49 5.10 -39.43 4.68
C ARG A 49 3.68 -39.09 4.21
N VAL A 50 2.72 -39.04 5.14
CA VAL A 50 1.36 -38.61 4.82
C VAL A 50 1.33 -37.12 4.50
N LEU A 51 2.04 -36.30 5.28
CA LEU A 51 2.09 -34.86 5.06
C LEU A 51 2.70 -34.48 3.70
N VAL A 52 3.75 -35.17 3.23
CA VAL A 52 4.34 -34.88 1.90
C VAL A 52 3.40 -35.25 0.76
N LEU A 53 2.66 -36.35 0.89
CA LEU A 53 1.61 -36.72 -0.07
C LEU A 53 0.46 -35.71 -0.07
N LEU A 54 0.04 -35.26 1.11
CA LEU A 54 -0.97 -34.20 1.25
C LEU A 54 -0.48 -32.89 0.64
N ALA A 55 0.79 -32.53 0.83
CA ALA A 55 1.38 -31.33 0.24
C ALA A 55 1.37 -31.39 -1.29
N ILE A 56 1.78 -32.53 -1.88
CA ILE A 56 1.76 -32.74 -3.33
C ILE A 56 0.32 -32.71 -3.86
N GLY A 57 -0.58 -33.50 -3.27
CA GLY A 57 -1.97 -33.60 -3.72
C GLY A 57 -2.74 -32.28 -3.64
N SER A 58 -2.64 -31.58 -2.50
CA SER A 58 -3.26 -30.26 -2.33
C SER A 58 -2.65 -29.19 -3.24
N GLY A 59 -1.35 -29.29 -3.54
CA GLY A 59 -0.67 -28.42 -4.49
C GLY A 59 -1.12 -28.60 -5.93
N ILE A 60 -1.39 -29.85 -6.35
CA ILE A 60 -2.02 -30.16 -7.64
C ILE A 60 -3.43 -29.57 -7.68
N VAL A 61 -4.28 -29.86 -6.69
CA VAL A 61 -5.65 -29.32 -6.64
C VAL A 61 -5.64 -27.78 -6.71
N TRP A 62 -4.73 -27.14 -5.97
CA TRP A 62 -4.58 -25.68 -6.01
C TRP A 62 -4.24 -25.16 -7.40
N LEU A 63 -3.31 -25.80 -8.12
CA LEU A 63 -2.96 -25.46 -9.50
C LEU A 63 -4.15 -25.62 -10.46
N LEU A 64 -4.87 -26.75 -10.38
CA LEU A 64 -6.01 -27.03 -11.26
C LEU A 64 -7.13 -26.00 -11.07
N VAL A 65 -7.46 -25.68 -9.80
CA VAL A 65 -8.47 -24.65 -9.49
C VAL A 65 -8.02 -23.27 -9.96
N ARG A 66 -6.72 -22.97 -9.86
CA ARG A 66 -6.15 -21.71 -10.35
C ARG A 66 -6.22 -21.60 -11.88
N ALA A 67 -5.94 -22.67 -12.62
CA ALA A 67 -6.09 -22.72 -14.08
C ALA A 67 -7.54 -22.44 -14.50
N ALA A 68 -8.52 -23.07 -13.83
CA ALA A 68 -9.94 -22.80 -14.08
C ALA A 68 -10.35 -21.34 -13.82
N LEU A 69 -9.77 -20.70 -12.81
CA LEU A 69 -10.03 -19.29 -12.52
C LEU A 69 -9.40 -18.37 -13.56
N PHE A 70 -8.19 -18.68 -14.04
CA PHE A 70 -7.54 -17.91 -15.10
C PHE A 70 -8.32 -17.95 -16.42
N GLU A 71 -8.84 -19.11 -16.81
CA GLU A 71 -9.64 -19.24 -18.04
C GLU A 71 -11.12 -18.86 -17.84
N SER A 72 -11.53 -18.46 -16.63
CA SER A 72 -12.94 -18.21 -16.27
C SER A 72 -13.90 -19.37 -16.61
N ARG A 73 -13.38 -20.61 -16.68
CA ARG A 73 -14.08 -21.82 -17.12
C ARG A 73 -13.76 -22.98 -16.19
N ALA A 74 -14.76 -23.56 -15.53
CA ALA A 74 -14.54 -24.66 -14.58
C ALA A 74 -13.92 -25.91 -15.23
N GLN A 75 -14.30 -26.22 -16.48
CA GLN A 75 -13.77 -27.36 -17.23
C GLN A 75 -12.27 -27.23 -17.52
N ALA A 76 -11.71 -26.01 -17.51
CA ALA A 76 -10.29 -25.79 -17.73
C ALA A 76 -9.40 -26.40 -16.62
N ALA A 77 -9.97 -26.73 -15.45
CA ALA A 77 -9.25 -27.47 -14.41
C ALA A 77 -8.86 -28.89 -14.84
N LEU A 78 -9.56 -29.47 -15.82
CA LEU A 78 -9.33 -30.83 -16.31
C LEU A 78 -8.86 -30.85 -17.77
N ASP A 79 -8.74 -29.69 -18.40
CA ASP A 79 -8.27 -29.55 -19.78
C ASP A 79 -6.73 -29.58 -19.80
N PRO A 80 -6.10 -30.61 -20.41
CA PRO A 80 -4.65 -30.75 -20.40
C PRO A 80 -3.93 -29.55 -21.01
N ARG A 81 -4.52 -28.89 -22.02
CA ARG A 81 -3.91 -27.72 -22.66
C ARG A 81 -3.96 -26.51 -21.75
N ALA A 82 -5.07 -26.30 -21.05
CA ALA A 82 -5.23 -25.22 -20.08
C ALA A 82 -4.24 -25.37 -18.91
N VAL A 83 -4.11 -26.59 -18.38
CA VAL A 83 -3.16 -26.89 -17.29
C VAL A 83 -1.72 -26.72 -17.77
N LEU A 84 -1.38 -27.19 -18.97
CA LEU A 84 -0.03 -27.05 -19.51
C LEU A 84 0.37 -25.58 -19.68
N ARG A 85 -0.53 -24.75 -20.22
CA ARG A 85 -0.30 -23.29 -20.31
C ARG A 85 -0.15 -22.65 -18.94
N ALA A 86 -1.00 -23.00 -17.97
CA ALA A 86 -0.89 -22.49 -16.61
C ALA A 86 0.46 -22.84 -15.95
N VAL A 87 1.04 -24.00 -16.27
CA VAL A 87 2.33 -24.44 -15.73
C VAL A 87 3.53 -23.85 -16.48
N LEU A 88 3.52 -23.88 -17.82
CA LEU A 88 4.68 -23.56 -18.65
C LEU A 88 4.70 -22.10 -19.14
N ASP A 89 3.55 -21.46 -19.29
CA ASP A 89 3.48 -20.09 -19.82
C ASP A 89 3.39 -19.05 -18.71
N THR A 90 3.40 -19.47 -17.43
CA THR A 90 3.29 -18.56 -16.29
C THR A 90 4.44 -18.71 -15.31
N TRP A 91 4.94 -17.58 -14.81
CA TRP A 91 5.96 -17.56 -13.75
C TRP A 91 5.55 -18.35 -12.49
N PRO A 92 4.31 -18.22 -11.97
CA PRO A 92 3.86 -19.04 -10.85
C PRO A 92 3.85 -20.55 -11.15
N GLY A 93 3.65 -20.94 -12.42
CA GLY A 93 3.71 -22.33 -12.88
C GLY A 93 5.12 -22.93 -12.77
N PHE A 94 6.16 -22.20 -13.21
CA PHE A 94 7.55 -22.62 -13.03
C PHE A 94 7.93 -22.78 -11.55
N VAL A 95 7.54 -21.82 -10.71
CA VAL A 95 7.76 -21.89 -9.25
C VAL A 95 7.06 -23.12 -8.65
N TRP A 96 5.84 -23.41 -9.10
CA TRP A 96 5.10 -24.60 -8.69
C TRP A 96 5.84 -25.89 -9.09
N LEU A 97 6.36 -25.97 -10.33
CA LEU A 97 7.08 -27.14 -10.84
C LEU A 97 8.36 -27.40 -10.04
N ALA A 98 9.18 -26.38 -9.83
CA ALA A 98 10.40 -26.47 -9.03
C ALA A 98 10.09 -26.98 -7.62
N ARG A 99 9.06 -26.42 -6.98
CA ARG A 99 8.65 -26.83 -5.64
C ARG A 99 8.11 -28.27 -5.58
N HIS A 100 7.30 -28.69 -6.54
CA HIS A 100 6.78 -30.07 -6.57
C HIS A 100 7.91 -31.06 -6.87
N GLY A 101 8.90 -30.69 -7.68
CA GLY A 101 10.14 -31.45 -7.84
C GLY A 101 10.85 -31.70 -6.50
N VAL A 102 11.05 -30.65 -5.69
CA VAL A 102 11.67 -30.78 -4.34
C VAL A 102 10.80 -31.64 -3.41
N LEU A 103 9.48 -31.48 -3.44
CA LEU A 103 8.57 -32.32 -2.62
C LEU A 103 8.60 -33.80 -3.05
N LEU A 104 8.75 -34.10 -4.34
CA LEU A 104 8.91 -35.46 -4.85
C LEU A 104 10.24 -36.07 -4.40
N VAL A 105 11.34 -35.30 -4.45
CA VAL A 105 12.64 -35.72 -3.91
C VAL A 105 12.52 -36.02 -2.42
N LEU A 106 11.86 -35.16 -1.64
CA LEU A 106 11.59 -35.41 -0.22
C LEU A 106 10.74 -36.67 -0.01
N ALA A 107 9.69 -36.88 -0.82
CA ALA A 107 8.85 -38.06 -0.73
C ALA A 107 9.64 -39.35 -1.02
N ALA A 108 10.47 -39.35 -2.06
CA ALA A 108 11.36 -40.46 -2.40
C ALA A 108 12.35 -40.72 -1.25
N PHE A 109 12.98 -39.67 -0.73
CA PHE A 109 13.89 -39.76 0.42
C PHE A 109 13.21 -40.42 1.63
N LEU A 110 12.00 -39.98 2.01
CA LEU A 110 11.25 -40.54 3.15
C LEU A 110 10.78 -41.98 2.92
N ALA A 111 10.74 -42.45 1.66
CA ALA A 111 10.41 -43.82 1.29
C ALA A 111 11.59 -44.79 1.45
N THR A 112 12.84 -44.33 1.31
CA THR A 112 14.06 -45.17 1.38
C THR A 112 14.34 -45.80 2.76
N ARG A 113 13.74 -45.26 3.84
CA ARG A 113 13.90 -45.72 5.24
C ARG A 113 15.37 -45.97 5.62
N PRO A 114 16.22 -44.92 5.63
CA PRO A 114 17.65 -45.07 5.93
C PRO A 114 17.87 -45.66 7.32
N ASP A 115 18.94 -46.45 7.48
CA ASP A 115 19.35 -46.95 8.80
C ASP A 115 19.83 -45.77 9.66
N VAL A 116 19.08 -45.50 10.71
CA VAL A 116 19.32 -44.42 11.67
C VAL A 116 19.79 -44.95 13.04
N GLY A 117 20.36 -46.16 13.08
CA GLY A 117 20.95 -46.73 14.30
C GLY A 117 22.12 -45.89 14.83
N GLU A 118 22.95 -45.36 13.92
CA GLU A 118 24.03 -44.45 14.27
C GLU A 118 23.57 -43.00 14.38
N ARG A 119 24.08 -42.27 15.39
CA ARG A 119 23.75 -40.86 15.62
C ARG A 119 24.06 -39.97 14.42
N ARG A 120 25.15 -40.23 13.69
CA ARG A 120 25.56 -39.44 12.52
C ARG A 120 24.57 -39.59 11.38
N ASN A 121 24.16 -40.82 11.08
CA ASN A 121 23.17 -41.13 10.05
C ASN A 121 21.80 -40.57 10.42
N TRP A 122 21.41 -40.63 11.70
CA TRP A 122 20.20 -39.99 12.20
C TRP A 122 20.22 -38.46 11.97
N ILE A 123 21.31 -37.77 12.33
CA ILE A 123 21.42 -36.32 12.13
C ILE A 123 21.36 -35.98 10.63
N ALA A 124 22.13 -36.68 9.80
CA ALA A 124 22.16 -36.46 8.36
C ALA A 124 20.77 -36.62 7.75
N ALA A 125 20.07 -37.72 8.07
CA ALA A 125 18.75 -37.98 7.51
C ALA A 125 17.69 -36.95 7.94
N ARG A 126 17.71 -36.49 9.19
CA ARG A 126 16.78 -35.45 9.65
C ARG A 126 17.13 -34.07 9.10
N ALA A 127 18.42 -33.75 8.96
CA ALA A 127 18.88 -32.48 8.40
C ALA A 127 18.56 -32.37 6.90
N GLU A 128 18.76 -33.43 6.13
CA GLU A 128 18.40 -33.47 4.71
C GLU A 128 16.90 -33.27 4.49
N ALA A 129 16.06 -33.98 5.25
CA ALA A 129 14.62 -33.80 5.20
C ALA A 129 14.18 -32.37 5.57
N LEU A 130 14.84 -31.77 6.58
CA LEU A 130 14.60 -30.38 6.95
C LEU A 130 14.99 -29.42 5.82
N LEU A 131 16.14 -29.59 5.20
CA LEU A 131 16.63 -28.74 4.11
C LEU A 131 15.71 -28.80 2.88
N LEU A 132 15.27 -30.00 2.49
CA LEU A 132 14.32 -30.17 1.39
C LEU A 132 12.96 -29.54 1.70
N ALA A 133 12.43 -29.74 2.92
CA ALA A 133 11.19 -29.10 3.35
C ALA A 133 11.34 -27.56 3.39
N ALA A 134 12.51 -27.06 3.80
CA ALA A 134 12.83 -25.64 3.82
C ALA A 134 12.90 -25.02 2.44
N LEU A 135 13.59 -25.69 1.52
CA LEU A 135 13.70 -25.24 0.15
C LEU A 135 12.33 -25.21 -0.54
N ALA A 136 11.54 -26.27 -0.38
CA ALA A 136 10.18 -26.32 -0.92
C ALA A 136 9.30 -25.19 -0.39
N LEU A 137 9.44 -24.81 0.88
CA LEU A 137 8.69 -23.71 1.48
C LEU A 137 9.20 -22.33 1.01
N ALA A 138 10.52 -22.13 0.94
CA ALA A 138 11.13 -20.87 0.50
C ALA A 138 10.73 -20.52 -0.93
N LEU A 139 10.64 -21.52 -1.82
CA LEU A 139 10.21 -21.33 -3.22
C LEU A 139 8.81 -20.71 -3.35
N VAL A 140 7.92 -20.86 -2.36
CA VAL A 140 6.59 -20.23 -2.36
C VAL A 140 6.68 -18.72 -2.54
N SER A 141 7.69 -18.09 -1.93
CA SER A 141 7.89 -16.65 -1.96
C SER A 141 8.12 -16.11 -3.38
N GLY A 142 8.71 -16.91 -4.27
CA GLY A 142 8.94 -16.55 -5.67
C GLY A 142 7.66 -16.32 -6.48
N SER A 143 6.51 -16.78 -5.98
CA SER A 143 5.19 -16.55 -6.59
C SER A 143 4.26 -15.68 -5.73
N SER A 144 4.79 -15.10 -4.65
CA SER A 144 4.04 -14.25 -3.71
C SER A 144 3.97 -12.80 -4.19
N HIS A 145 3.17 -11.97 -3.50
CA HIS A 145 3.15 -10.53 -3.71
C HIS A 145 4.51 -9.85 -3.48
N ALA A 146 5.41 -10.47 -2.70
CA ALA A 146 6.76 -9.95 -2.47
C ALA A 146 7.62 -9.97 -3.75
N ALA A 147 7.41 -10.96 -4.62
CA ALA A 147 8.13 -11.09 -5.89
C ALA A 147 7.74 -10.00 -6.91
N ALA A 148 6.62 -9.30 -6.70
CA ALA A 148 6.13 -8.23 -7.56
C ALA A 148 6.45 -6.82 -7.03
N ILE A 149 7.30 -6.69 -6.00
CA ILE A 149 7.70 -5.38 -5.43
C ILE A 149 8.92 -4.85 -6.18
N THR A 150 8.79 -3.71 -6.84
CA THR A 150 9.87 -3.00 -7.53
C THR A 150 9.85 -1.51 -7.18
N PRO A 151 11.01 -0.89 -6.88
CA PRO A 151 12.33 -1.49 -6.66
C PRO A 151 12.41 -2.29 -5.34
N GLY A 152 13.40 -3.20 -5.22
CA GLY A 152 13.68 -3.91 -3.96
C GLY A 152 13.12 -5.33 -3.84
N THR A 153 12.88 -6.03 -4.96
CA THR A 153 12.32 -7.39 -5.02
C THR A 153 13.09 -8.39 -4.16
N LEU A 154 14.43 -8.39 -4.23
CA LEU A 154 15.26 -9.32 -3.47
C LEU A 154 15.04 -9.19 -1.95
N ARG A 155 14.97 -7.95 -1.44
CA ARG A 155 14.72 -7.68 -0.02
C ARG A 155 13.31 -8.14 0.37
N ALA A 156 12.31 -7.85 -0.45
CA ALA A 156 10.93 -8.27 -0.19
C ALA A 156 10.80 -9.80 -0.14
N VAL A 157 11.38 -10.50 -1.11
CA VAL A 157 11.41 -11.97 -1.14
C VAL A 157 12.17 -12.53 0.07
N ALA A 158 13.31 -11.96 0.44
CA ALA A 158 14.05 -12.42 1.63
C ALA A 158 13.24 -12.29 2.93
N VAL A 159 12.52 -11.17 3.10
CA VAL A 159 11.64 -10.94 4.25
C VAL A 159 10.49 -11.95 4.28
N ASP A 160 9.88 -12.21 3.12
CA ASP A 160 8.78 -13.16 3.01
C ASP A 160 9.24 -14.62 3.23
N VAL A 161 10.41 -15.01 2.70
CA VAL A 161 11.05 -16.31 3.00
C VAL A 161 11.33 -16.44 4.50
N ALA A 162 11.89 -15.41 5.14
CA ALA A 162 12.14 -15.42 6.58
C ALA A 162 10.84 -15.57 7.38
N HIS A 163 9.76 -14.90 6.96
CA HIS A 163 8.45 -15.03 7.58
C HIS A 163 7.88 -16.45 7.43
N LEU A 164 7.94 -17.03 6.22
CA LEU A 164 7.43 -18.38 5.94
C LEU A 164 8.23 -19.47 6.67
N VAL A 165 9.56 -19.42 6.58
CA VAL A 165 10.44 -20.37 7.29
C VAL A 165 10.24 -20.25 8.78
N GLY A 166 10.23 -19.03 9.34
CA GLY A 166 9.93 -18.80 10.76
C GLY A 166 8.58 -19.39 11.16
N THR A 167 7.56 -19.26 10.31
CA THR A 167 6.24 -19.84 10.57
C THR A 167 6.31 -21.35 10.60
N GLY A 168 7.07 -21.98 9.69
CA GLY A 168 7.25 -23.44 9.66
C GLY A 168 7.96 -23.98 10.89
N LEU A 169 9.06 -23.32 11.29
CA LEU A 169 9.82 -23.68 12.50
C LEU A 169 8.97 -23.58 13.77
N TRP A 170 8.14 -22.54 13.87
CA TRP A 170 7.28 -22.32 15.03
C TRP A 170 6.03 -23.21 15.01
N LEU A 171 5.17 -23.11 13.99
CA LEU A 171 3.89 -23.82 13.92
C LEU A 171 4.10 -25.34 13.83
N GLY A 172 4.94 -25.82 12.92
CA GLY A 172 5.20 -27.25 12.80
C GLY A 172 5.92 -27.82 14.01
N GLY A 173 6.81 -27.01 14.63
CA GLY A 173 7.48 -27.39 15.87
C GLY A 173 6.52 -27.52 17.06
N LEU A 174 5.50 -26.65 17.18
CA LEU A 174 4.45 -26.74 18.21
C LEU A 174 3.70 -28.06 18.13
N VAL A 175 3.29 -28.48 16.93
CA VAL A 175 2.55 -29.73 16.74
C VAL A 175 3.42 -30.94 17.10
N ALA A 176 4.65 -31.00 16.61
CA ALA A 176 5.58 -32.08 16.92
C ALA A 176 5.90 -32.15 18.43
N LEU A 177 6.07 -30.99 19.08
CA LEU A 177 6.27 -30.89 20.53
C LEU A 177 5.04 -31.33 21.33
N ALA A 178 3.83 -30.93 20.91
CA ALA A 178 2.59 -31.37 21.56
C ALA A 178 2.46 -32.90 21.53
N LEU A 179 2.81 -33.54 20.41
CA LEU A 179 2.84 -35.00 20.30
C LEU A 179 3.86 -35.63 21.24
N LEU A 180 5.06 -35.03 21.37
CA LEU A 180 6.09 -35.51 22.30
C LEU A 180 5.62 -35.42 23.76
N LEU A 181 5.08 -34.28 24.16
CA LEU A 181 4.60 -34.05 25.53
C LEU A 181 3.43 -34.98 25.88
N ARG A 182 2.51 -35.23 24.92
CA ARG A 182 1.42 -36.20 25.09
C ARG A 182 1.91 -37.64 25.19
N ALA A 183 2.96 -38.01 24.46
CA ALA A 183 3.55 -39.34 24.55
C ALA A 183 4.25 -39.53 25.90
N ALA A 184 5.10 -38.58 26.29
CA ALA A 184 5.84 -38.64 27.56
C ALA A 184 4.96 -38.46 28.81
N GLY A 185 3.79 -37.82 28.69
CA GLY A 185 2.83 -37.68 29.79
C GLY A 185 1.94 -38.91 30.01
N ARG A 186 1.99 -39.91 29.12
CA ARG A 186 1.29 -41.20 29.25
C ARG A 186 2.21 -42.34 29.68
N ASP A 187 3.52 -42.10 29.69
CA ASP A 187 4.55 -43.08 29.99
C ASP A 187 5.10 -42.78 31.40
N ASP A 188 5.29 -43.81 32.23
CA ASP A 188 5.84 -43.64 33.58
C ASP A 188 7.37 -43.48 33.57
N ASP A 189 8.00 -43.74 32.42
CA ASP A 189 9.44 -43.61 32.20
C ASP A 189 9.97 -42.19 32.54
N ALA A 190 10.88 -42.14 33.51
CA ALA A 190 11.55 -40.90 33.93
C ALA A 190 12.46 -40.34 32.83
N GLU A 191 13.09 -41.18 32.01
CA GLU A 191 13.98 -40.74 30.93
C GLU A 191 13.19 -40.06 29.81
N ALA A 192 12.05 -40.64 29.42
CA ALA A 192 11.12 -40.05 28.45
C ALA A 192 10.64 -38.65 28.89
N ARG A 193 10.26 -38.50 30.17
CA ARG A 193 9.87 -37.20 30.74
C ARG A 193 11.02 -36.20 30.72
N ALA A 194 12.22 -36.61 31.14
CA ALA A 194 13.40 -35.73 31.12
C ALA A 194 13.76 -35.29 29.69
N TYR A 195 13.63 -36.19 28.71
CA TYR A 195 13.80 -35.88 27.28
C TYR A 195 12.79 -34.85 26.81
N ALA A 196 11.50 -35.03 27.10
CA ALA A 196 10.44 -34.10 26.72
C ALA A 196 10.61 -32.71 27.35
N VAL A 197 11.00 -32.63 28.63
CA VAL A 197 11.28 -31.34 29.30
C VAL A 197 12.46 -30.63 28.66
N ARG A 198 13.55 -31.35 28.33
CA ARG A 198 14.71 -30.75 27.62
C ARG A 198 14.30 -30.22 26.25
N ALA A 199 13.53 -31.01 25.49
CA ALA A 199 13.00 -30.62 24.18
C ALA A 199 12.13 -29.35 24.29
N ALA A 200 11.20 -29.30 25.25
CA ALA A 200 10.35 -28.13 25.50
C ALA A 200 11.16 -26.87 25.84
N ARG A 201 12.20 -26.99 26.68
CA ARG A 201 13.07 -25.86 27.03
C ARG A 201 13.88 -25.35 25.83
N ARG A 202 14.39 -26.25 24.98
CA ARG A 202 15.09 -25.87 23.74
C ARG A 202 14.15 -25.20 22.75
N PHE A 203 12.96 -25.78 22.55
CA PHE A 203 11.94 -25.21 21.70
C PHE A 203 11.51 -23.83 22.17
N SER A 204 11.26 -23.63 23.47
CA SER A 204 10.89 -22.31 24.01
C SER A 204 11.95 -21.22 23.77
N ARG A 205 13.24 -21.57 23.79
CA ARG A 205 14.33 -20.64 23.45
C ARG A 205 14.35 -20.32 21.95
N ALA A 206 14.28 -21.35 21.10
CA ALA A 206 14.26 -21.18 19.65
C ALA A 206 13.02 -20.41 19.19
N ALA A 207 11.85 -20.73 19.73
CA ALA A 207 10.57 -20.09 19.44
C ALA A 207 10.59 -18.59 19.74
N LEU A 208 11.32 -18.13 20.76
CA LEU A 208 11.46 -16.69 21.01
C LEU A 208 12.25 -15.99 19.90
N LEU A 209 13.38 -16.56 19.47
CA LEU A 209 14.17 -16.00 18.38
C LEU A 209 13.36 -15.99 17.08
N VAL A 210 12.67 -17.09 16.79
CA VAL A 210 11.76 -17.20 15.64
C VAL A 210 10.63 -16.18 15.73
N MET A 211 10.05 -15.96 16.91
CA MET A 211 8.98 -14.97 17.09
C MET A 211 9.46 -13.54 16.84
N ILE A 212 10.67 -13.19 17.27
CA ILE A 212 11.26 -11.86 16.97
C ILE A 212 11.39 -11.68 15.45
N VAL A 213 11.89 -12.69 14.74
CA VAL A 213 11.99 -12.67 13.27
C VAL A 213 10.60 -12.56 12.63
N LEU A 214 9.60 -13.29 13.13
CA LEU A 214 8.22 -13.23 12.63
C LEU A 214 7.57 -11.86 12.85
N MET A 215 7.81 -11.23 13.99
CA MET A 215 7.31 -9.88 14.28
C MET A 215 7.97 -8.86 13.35
N ALA A 216 9.31 -8.89 13.22
CA ALA A 216 10.04 -7.96 12.35
C ALA A 216 9.63 -8.12 10.88
N SER A 217 9.67 -9.36 10.36
CA SER A 217 9.25 -9.66 8.99
C SER A 217 7.77 -9.38 8.74
N GLY A 218 6.89 -9.62 9.73
CA GLY A 218 5.47 -9.32 9.65
C GLY A 218 5.19 -7.83 9.55
N VAL A 219 5.90 -6.99 10.33
CA VAL A 219 5.81 -5.53 10.24
C VAL A 219 6.29 -5.03 8.88
N MET A 220 7.44 -5.52 8.40
CA MET A 220 7.98 -5.16 7.08
C MET A 220 7.01 -5.53 5.95
N ASN A 221 6.41 -6.72 6.01
CA ASN A 221 5.40 -7.15 5.04
C ASN A 221 4.12 -6.32 5.11
N ALA A 222 3.66 -5.93 6.32
CA ALA A 222 2.48 -5.11 6.48
C ALA A 222 2.68 -3.70 5.90
N ILE A 223 3.85 -3.09 6.16
CA ILE A 223 4.20 -1.77 5.58
C ILE A 223 4.19 -1.86 4.05
N ALA A 224 4.80 -2.90 3.48
CA ALA A 224 4.92 -3.08 2.04
C ALA A 224 3.60 -3.38 1.31
N GLN A 225 2.58 -3.90 2.01
CA GLN A 225 1.31 -4.33 1.41
C GLN A 225 0.14 -3.40 1.70
N VAL A 226 0.19 -2.60 2.76
CA VAL A 226 -0.94 -1.77 3.21
C VAL A 226 -0.74 -0.28 2.96
N GLU A 227 0.46 0.25 3.19
CA GLU A 227 0.90 1.64 2.99
C GLU A 227 0.10 2.74 3.72
N SER A 228 -1.20 2.58 3.99
CA SER A 228 -2.07 3.60 4.57
C SER A 228 -3.11 3.05 5.56
N ILE A 229 -3.58 3.92 6.47
CA ILE A 229 -4.65 3.59 7.42
C ILE A 229 -5.96 3.29 6.68
N ALA A 230 -6.23 4.02 5.58
CA ALA A 230 -7.36 3.76 4.69
C ALA A 230 -7.28 2.36 4.08
N GLY A 231 -6.09 1.94 3.63
CA GLY A 231 -5.83 0.57 3.18
C GLY A 231 -6.08 -0.46 4.27
N LEU A 232 -5.70 -0.18 5.51
CA LEU A 232 -5.87 -1.09 6.65
C LEU A 232 -7.34 -1.30 7.03
N ALA A 233 -8.12 -0.22 7.13
CA ALA A 233 -9.51 -0.28 7.59
C ALA A 233 -10.50 -0.54 6.45
N GLY A 234 -10.23 0.01 5.25
CA GLY A 234 -11.18 0.06 4.14
C GLY A 234 -11.04 -1.05 3.10
N THR A 235 -10.03 -1.92 3.18
CA THR A 235 -9.85 -3.04 2.24
C THR A 235 -10.11 -4.39 2.90
N THR A 236 -10.46 -5.40 2.10
CA THR A 236 -10.60 -6.78 2.59
C THR A 236 -9.28 -7.33 3.10
N HIS A 237 -8.17 -7.03 2.43
CA HIS A 237 -6.83 -7.43 2.85
C HIS A 237 -6.46 -6.84 4.22
N GLY A 238 -6.70 -5.54 4.42
CA GLY A 238 -6.45 -4.86 5.69
C GLY A 238 -7.28 -5.42 6.84
N ARG A 239 -8.56 -5.72 6.61
CA ARG A 239 -9.43 -6.36 7.61
C ARG A 239 -8.98 -7.77 7.99
N LEU A 240 -8.49 -8.56 7.03
CA LEU A 240 -7.90 -9.87 7.32
C LEU A 240 -6.60 -9.74 8.12
N LEU A 241 -5.78 -8.72 7.86
CA LEU A 241 -4.61 -8.41 8.68
C LEU A 241 -5.01 -8.05 10.12
N LEU A 242 -6.04 -7.21 10.31
CA LEU A 242 -6.57 -6.90 11.64
C LEU A 242 -7.08 -8.15 12.37
N ALA A 243 -7.79 -9.04 11.68
CA ALA A 243 -8.21 -10.33 12.23
C ALA A 243 -6.99 -11.21 12.61
N LYS A 244 -5.94 -11.22 11.79
CA LYS A 244 -4.68 -11.94 12.06
C LYS A 244 -4.02 -11.40 13.33
N LEU A 245 -3.98 -10.07 13.51
CA LEU A 245 -3.43 -9.44 14.71
C LEU A 245 -4.29 -9.74 15.95
N ALA A 246 -5.62 -9.74 15.83
CA ALA A 246 -6.53 -10.06 16.91
C ALA A 246 -6.36 -11.50 17.42
N VAL A 247 -6.04 -12.45 16.55
CA VAL A 247 -5.71 -13.85 16.93
C VAL A 247 -4.28 -13.99 17.45
N LEU A 248 -3.33 -13.20 16.93
CA LEU A 248 -1.92 -13.23 17.37
C LEU A 248 -1.76 -12.79 18.83
N VAL A 249 -2.52 -11.80 19.28
CA VAL A 249 -2.41 -11.27 20.66
C VAL A 249 -2.65 -12.36 21.72
N PRO A 250 -3.76 -13.12 21.70
CA PRO A 250 -3.97 -14.26 22.60
C PRO A 250 -2.85 -15.31 22.55
N ILE A 251 -2.33 -15.62 21.37
CA ILE A 251 -1.23 -16.59 21.21
C ILE A 251 0.03 -16.08 21.94
N LEU A 252 0.38 -14.81 21.78
CA LEU A 252 1.53 -14.22 22.47
C LEU A 252 1.36 -14.22 24.00
N VAL A 253 0.13 -13.98 24.48
CA VAL A 253 -0.20 -14.07 25.91
C VAL A 253 -0.03 -15.51 26.41
N LEU A 254 -0.58 -16.50 25.70
CA LEU A 254 -0.42 -17.93 26.03
C LEU A 254 1.06 -18.33 26.04
N ALA A 255 1.82 -17.93 25.03
CA ALA A 255 3.25 -18.23 24.92
C ALA A 255 4.05 -17.60 26.07
N ALA A 256 3.73 -16.37 26.46
CA ALA A 256 4.35 -15.69 27.60
C ALA A 256 4.04 -16.41 28.93
N VAL A 257 2.79 -16.81 29.14
CA VAL A 257 2.36 -17.57 30.33
C VAL A 257 3.04 -18.94 30.37
N ASN A 258 3.06 -19.65 29.23
CA ASN A 258 3.72 -20.95 29.09
C ASN A 258 5.20 -20.86 29.45
N ARG A 259 5.91 -19.84 28.94
CA ARG A 259 7.34 -19.64 29.19
C ARG A 259 7.65 -19.21 30.62
N THR A 260 6.86 -18.33 31.21
CA THR A 260 7.20 -17.67 32.50
C THR A 260 6.63 -18.38 33.72
N ARG A 261 5.54 -19.14 33.57
CA ARG A 261 4.85 -19.81 34.69
C ARG A 261 4.85 -21.33 34.57
N ILE A 262 4.44 -21.86 33.42
CA ILE A 262 4.19 -23.30 33.26
C ILE A 262 5.49 -24.07 33.07
N LEU A 263 6.34 -23.65 32.13
CA LEU A 263 7.60 -24.31 31.79
C LEU A 263 8.59 -24.40 32.97
N PRO A 264 8.77 -23.37 33.82
CA PRO A 264 9.62 -23.45 35.00
C PRO A 264 9.07 -24.40 36.08
N ALA A 265 7.75 -24.54 36.18
CA ALA A 265 7.04 -25.36 37.18
C ALA A 265 6.71 -26.79 36.70
N LEU A 266 7.38 -27.27 35.65
CA LEU A 266 7.15 -28.61 35.11
C LEU A 266 7.68 -29.69 36.07
N SER A 267 6.76 -30.29 36.83
CA SER A 267 7.00 -31.45 37.69
C SER A 267 5.95 -32.53 37.47
N GLY A 268 6.38 -33.73 37.07
CA GLY A 268 5.51 -34.90 36.94
C GLY A 268 4.67 -34.97 35.64
N PRO A 269 3.94 -36.09 35.45
CA PRO A 269 3.18 -36.37 34.23
C PRO A 269 1.99 -35.41 34.02
N ASP A 270 1.32 -34.98 35.09
CA ASP A 270 0.17 -34.06 35.01
C ASP A 270 0.56 -32.68 34.48
N ALA A 271 1.73 -32.18 34.88
CA ALA A 271 2.26 -30.93 34.37
C ALA A 271 2.58 -31.03 32.86
N LEU A 272 3.09 -32.18 32.39
CA LEU A 272 3.33 -32.43 30.96
C LEU A 272 2.03 -32.50 30.16
N ARG A 273 1.00 -33.17 30.68
CA ARG A 273 -0.32 -33.25 30.04
C ARG A 273 -0.98 -31.86 29.94
N ARG A 274 -0.88 -31.05 30.99
CA ARG A 274 -1.35 -29.66 30.98
C ARG A 274 -0.60 -28.81 29.96
N LEU A 275 0.73 -28.86 29.95
CA LEU A 275 1.53 -28.14 28.96
C LEU A 275 1.19 -28.59 27.54
N ALA A 276 1.01 -29.89 27.31
CA ALA A 276 0.61 -30.42 26.02
C ALA A 276 -0.74 -29.87 25.54
N ALA A 277 -1.70 -29.68 26.44
CA ALA A 277 -3.00 -29.07 26.11
C ALA A 277 -2.84 -27.59 25.71
N PHE A 278 -2.03 -26.82 26.45
CA PHE A 278 -1.75 -25.42 26.11
C PHE A 278 -1.00 -25.29 24.78
N VAL A 279 0.03 -26.10 24.54
CA VAL A 279 0.78 -26.12 23.26
C VAL A 279 -0.12 -26.55 22.11
N ALA A 280 -1.04 -27.49 22.33
CA ALA A 280 -2.03 -27.86 21.33
C ALA A 280 -3.02 -26.73 21.02
N LEU A 281 -3.48 -25.99 22.04
CA LEU A 281 -4.31 -24.81 21.84
C LEU A 281 -3.59 -23.72 21.03
N GLU A 282 -2.31 -23.45 21.35
CA GLU A 282 -1.48 -22.55 20.56
C GLU A 282 -1.36 -23.02 19.10
N ALA A 283 -1.16 -24.31 18.86
CA ALA A 283 -1.08 -24.87 17.51
C ALA A 283 -2.41 -24.72 16.74
N VAL A 284 -3.57 -24.91 17.38
CA VAL A 284 -4.88 -24.69 16.75
C VAL A 284 -5.06 -23.22 16.37
N LEU A 285 -4.75 -22.28 17.28
CA LEU A 285 -4.82 -20.85 17.00
C LEU A 285 -3.85 -20.43 15.89
N ALA A 286 -2.66 -21.02 15.85
CA ALA A 286 -1.69 -20.79 14.78
C ALA A 286 -2.13 -21.36 13.41
N LEU A 287 -2.88 -22.49 13.39
CA LEU A 287 -3.53 -22.98 12.18
C LEU A 287 -4.66 -22.05 11.70
N VAL A 288 -5.39 -21.41 12.62
CA VAL A 288 -6.36 -20.35 12.29
C VAL A 288 -5.64 -19.12 11.70
N LEU A 289 -4.51 -18.69 12.28
CA LEU A 289 -3.67 -17.63 11.70
C LEU A 289 -3.23 -17.96 10.28
N LEU A 290 -2.87 -19.23 10.03
CA LEU A 290 -2.52 -19.69 8.69
C LEU A 290 -3.72 -19.64 7.73
N GLY A 291 -4.93 -19.92 8.21
CA GLY A 291 -6.19 -19.74 7.46
C GLY A 291 -6.39 -18.30 7.01
N LEU A 292 -6.22 -17.35 7.94
CA LEU A 292 -6.30 -15.92 7.64
C LEU A 292 -5.21 -15.50 6.66
N ALA A 293 -3.97 -15.97 6.84
CA ALA A 293 -2.87 -15.69 5.91
C ALA A 293 -3.11 -16.25 4.51
N ALA A 294 -3.63 -17.48 4.39
CA ALA A 294 -4.02 -18.07 3.12
C ALA A 294 -5.14 -17.27 2.43
N ALA A 295 -6.12 -16.80 3.20
CA ALA A 295 -7.16 -15.91 2.68
C ALA A 295 -6.58 -14.57 2.18
N MET A 296 -5.62 -13.99 2.90
CA MET A 296 -4.92 -12.77 2.47
C MET A 296 -4.20 -12.95 1.14
N THR A 297 -3.56 -14.10 0.90
CA THR A 297 -2.89 -14.41 -0.38
C THR A 297 -3.86 -14.42 -1.58
N LEU A 298 -5.14 -14.68 -1.34
CA LEU A 298 -6.19 -14.68 -2.38
C LEU A 298 -6.85 -13.30 -2.58
N THR A 299 -6.49 -12.30 -1.77
CA THR A 299 -7.00 -10.93 -1.89
C THR A 299 -5.98 -10.02 -2.57
N THR A 300 -6.46 -8.98 -3.24
CA THR A 300 -5.59 -7.89 -3.71
C THR A 300 -4.93 -7.21 -2.51
N PRO A 301 -3.60 -6.98 -2.52
CA PRO A 301 -2.92 -6.24 -1.47
C PRO A 301 -3.57 -4.87 -1.27
N ALA A 302 -3.64 -4.42 -0.02
CA ALA A 302 -4.36 -3.20 0.33
C ALA A 302 -3.83 -1.93 -0.37
N ARG A 303 -2.53 -1.86 -0.70
CA ARG A 303 -1.92 -0.77 -1.50
C ARG A 303 -2.53 -0.62 -2.91
N HIS A 304 -3.05 -1.73 -3.45
CA HIS A 304 -3.65 -1.83 -4.78
C HIS A 304 -5.18 -1.92 -4.70
N GLY A 305 -5.74 -2.08 -3.50
CA GLY A 305 -7.17 -2.16 -3.27
C GLY A 305 -7.76 -0.76 -3.09
N GLU A 306 -8.90 -0.52 -3.73
CA GLU A 306 -9.68 0.70 -3.50
C GLU A 306 -10.32 0.63 -2.10
N PRO A 307 -9.96 1.54 -1.17
CA PRO A 307 -10.47 1.48 0.19
C PRO A 307 -11.89 2.05 0.27
N VAL A 308 -12.80 1.29 0.88
CA VAL A 308 -14.13 1.79 1.28
C VAL A 308 -14.08 2.11 2.77
N TRP A 309 -14.04 3.40 3.11
CA TRP A 309 -13.85 3.83 4.49
C TRP A 309 -15.05 3.45 5.37
N PRO A 310 -14.86 2.71 6.48
CA PRO A 310 -15.98 2.16 7.24
C PRO A 310 -16.51 3.10 8.34
N LEU A 311 -15.78 4.16 8.69
CA LEU A 311 -16.13 5.05 9.80
C LEU A 311 -16.74 6.37 9.28
N PRO A 312 -17.68 6.99 10.01
CA PRO A 312 -18.27 8.28 9.60
C PRO A 312 -17.32 9.47 9.84
N PHE A 313 -16.11 9.23 10.35
CA PHE A 313 -15.13 10.25 10.67
C PHE A 313 -13.72 9.82 10.27
N ARG A 314 -12.83 10.80 10.11
CA ARG A 314 -11.37 10.61 10.02
C ARG A 314 -10.67 11.61 10.93
N LEU A 315 -9.40 11.32 11.21
CA LEU A 315 -8.52 12.27 11.91
C LEU A 315 -7.78 13.09 10.86
N SER A 316 -7.87 14.43 10.96
CA SER A 316 -7.18 15.37 10.08
C SER A 316 -6.41 16.40 10.89
N LEU A 317 -5.13 16.56 10.60
CA LEU A 317 -4.31 17.64 11.17
C LEU A 317 -4.63 19.00 10.51
N ASP A 318 -5.17 19.00 9.29
CA ASP A 318 -5.53 20.23 8.57
C ASP A 318 -6.60 21.03 9.32
N ALA A 319 -7.48 20.35 10.06
CA ALA A 319 -8.47 20.97 10.91
C ALA A 319 -7.85 21.88 11.98
N LEU A 320 -6.65 21.55 12.48
CA LEU A 320 -5.93 22.40 13.43
C LEU A 320 -5.35 23.66 12.76
N LEU A 321 -5.04 23.59 11.47
CA LEU A 321 -4.52 24.74 10.74
C LEU A 321 -5.59 25.81 10.56
N ASP A 322 -6.83 25.39 10.29
CA ASP A 322 -7.94 26.26 9.91
C ASP A 322 -8.54 27.03 11.10
N VAL A 323 -8.47 26.45 12.31
CA VAL A 323 -9.02 27.09 13.52
C VAL A 323 -7.95 27.18 14.61
N PRO A 324 -7.26 28.32 14.79
CA PRO A 324 -6.18 28.47 15.79
C PRO A 324 -6.61 28.12 17.21
N ALA A 325 -7.88 28.39 17.57
CA ALA A 325 -8.45 28.06 18.87
C ALA A 325 -8.57 26.54 19.13
N MET A 326 -8.50 25.70 18.10
CA MET A 326 -8.52 24.24 18.24
C MET A 326 -7.15 23.65 18.59
N ARG A 327 -6.06 24.37 18.25
CA ARG A 327 -4.67 23.91 18.44
C ARG A 327 -4.33 23.66 19.91
N TRP A 328 -4.70 24.57 20.80
CA TRP A 328 -4.37 24.44 22.22
C TRP A 328 -5.10 23.25 22.89
N ARG A 329 -6.33 22.93 22.45
CA ARG A 329 -7.08 21.76 22.93
C ARG A 329 -6.40 20.46 22.52
N ALA A 330 -6.01 20.36 21.25
CA ALA A 330 -5.25 19.21 20.74
C ALA A 330 -3.92 19.03 21.49
N LEU A 331 -3.17 20.12 21.70
CA LEU A 331 -1.92 20.12 22.45
C LEU A 331 -2.12 19.67 23.90
N LEU A 332 -3.02 20.31 24.64
CA LEU A 332 -3.31 19.96 26.03
C LEU A 332 -3.72 18.48 26.16
N GLY A 333 -4.65 18.02 25.32
CA GLY A 333 -5.08 16.63 25.31
C GLY A 333 -3.94 15.66 25.00
N SER A 334 -3.06 15.99 24.05
CA SER A 334 -1.89 15.17 23.72
C SER A 334 -0.88 15.05 24.87
N GLN A 335 -0.65 16.13 25.62
CA GLN A 335 0.26 16.13 26.79
C GLN A 335 -0.31 15.29 27.94
N LEU A 336 -1.62 15.41 28.21
CA LEU A 336 -2.29 14.57 29.21
C LEU A 336 -2.25 13.09 28.80
N ALA A 337 -2.52 12.79 27.53
CA ALA A 337 -2.43 11.42 27.03
C ALA A 337 -1.02 10.84 27.14
N LEU A 338 0.01 11.62 26.80
CA LEU A 338 1.41 11.22 26.93
C LEU A 338 1.79 10.96 28.40
N ALA A 339 1.43 11.86 29.32
CA ALA A 339 1.64 11.67 30.75
C ALA A 339 0.96 10.39 31.27
N GLY A 340 -0.25 10.12 30.80
CA GLY A 340 -0.96 8.88 31.08
C GLY A 340 -0.23 7.63 30.57
N VAL A 341 0.27 7.65 29.32
CA VAL A 341 1.05 6.53 28.75
C VAL A 341 2.35 6.28 29.53
N VAL A 342 3.07 7.34 29.88
CA VAL A 342 4.28 7.23 30.73
C VAL A 342 3.93 6.63 32.09
N ALA A 343 2.84 7.05 32.71
CA ALA A 343 2.36 6.48 33.97
C ALA A 343 1.95 5.00 33.84
N VAL A 344 1.34 4.60 32.70
CA VAL A 344 1.06 3.19 32.39
C VAL A 344 2.36 2.41 32.35
N LEU A 345 3.38 2.86 31.62
CA LEU A 345 4.69 2.20 31.54
C LEU A 345 5.35 2.09 32.92
N MET A 346 5.34 3.17 33.71
CA MET A 346 5.88 3.20 35.07
C MET A 346 5.13 2.25 36.01
N SER A 347 3.82 2.04 35.82
CA SER A 347 3.02 1.11 36.64
C SER A 347 3.55 -0.34 36.57
N PHE A 348 4.18 -0.73 35.46
CA PHE A 348 4.77 -2.06 35.31
C PHE A 348 6.06 -2.26 36.11
N LEU A 349 6.74 -1.17 36.50
CA LEU A 349 7.91 -1.21 37.40
C LEU A 349 7.49 -1.29 38.88
N MET A 350 6.25 -0.91 39.21
CA MET A 350 5.76 -0.84 40.59
C MET A 350 4.97 -2.10 40.98
N ARG A 351 5.60 -3.08 41.67
CA ARG A 351 4.89 -4.32 42.08
C ARG A 351 3.74 -4.11 43.07
N ARG A 352 3.85 -3.13 44.00
CA ARG A 352 2.93 -3.00 45.15
C ARG A 352 1.77 -2.02 44.94
N ARG A 353 1.86 -1.09 43.98
CA ARG A 353 0.82 -0.07 43.68
C ARG A 353 0.34 -0.11 42.23
N ARG A 354 0.58 -1.21 41.51
CA ARG A 354 0.29 -1.34 40.07
C ARG A 354 -1.16 -1.00 39.72
N ALA A 355 -2.13 -1.58 40.42
CA ALA A 355 -3.54 -1.45 40.08
C ALA A 355 -4.07 0.00 40.18
N PRO A 356 -3.91 0.75 41.29
CA PRO A 356 -4.40 2.13 41.37
C PRO A 356 -3.64 3.09 40.43
N VAL A 357 -2.32 2.90 40.27
CA VAL A 357 -1.52 3.73 39.34
C VAL A 357 -1.94 3.47 37.90
N LEU A 358 -2.16 2.22 37.51
CA LEU A 358 -2.64 1.86 36.18
C LEU A 358 -4.04 2.45 35.92
N ALA A 359 -4.95 2.38 36.89
CA ALA A 359 -6.29 2.95 36.76
C ALA A 359 -6.25 4.48 36.57
N GLY A 360 -5.47 5.20 37.39
CA GLY A 360 -5.28 6.65 37.24
C GLY A 360 -4.60 7.03 35.92
N ALA A 361 -3.61 6.24 35.50
CA ALA A 361 -2.92 6.43 34.22
C ALA A 361 -3.86 6.25 33.02
N LEU A 362 -4.69 5.20 33.03
CA LEU A 362 -5.69 4.96 32.00
C LEU A 362 -6.77 6.05 31.97
N ALA A 363 -7.21 6.54 33.13
CA ALA A 363 -8.12 7.68 33.22
C ALA A 363 -7.50 8.94 32.61
N LEU A 364 -6.22 9.21 32.90
CA LEU A 364 -5.50 10.36 32.34
C LEU A 364 -5.36 10.25 30.81
N VAL A 365 -5.10 9.05 30.28
CA VAL A 365 -5.13 8.80 28.83
C VAL A 365 -6.52 9.08 28.25
N ALA A 366 -7.59 8.60 28.89
CA ALA A 366 -8.96 8.80 28.43
C ALA A 366 -9.36 10.30 28.42
N VAL A 367 -9.01 11.05 29.47
CA VAL A 367 -9.24 12.50 29.54
C VAL A 367 -8.43 13.24 28.48
N GLY A 368 -7.15 12.91 28.32
CA GLY A 368 -6.29 13.49 27.29
C GLY A 368 -6.84 13.25 25.89
N ALA A 369 -7.28 12.02 25.59
CA ALA A 369 -7.93 11.68 24.33
C ALA A 369 -9.26 12.44 24.14
N GLY A 370 -10.10 12.53 25.18
CA GLY A 370 -11.37 13.26 25.15
C GLY A 370 -11.24 14.76 24.88
N ILE A 371 -10.13 15.38 25.31
CA ILE A 371 -9.84 16.80 25.03
C ILE A 371 -9.15 16.96 23.66
N GLY A 372 -8.20 16.07 23.35
CA GLY A 372 -7.29 16.24 22.23
C GLY A 372 -7.77 15.72 20.88
N LEU A 373 -8.63 14.69 20.87
CA LEU A 373 -9.13 14.09 19.63
C LEU A 373 -10.26 14.88 18.95
N PRO A 374 -11.29 15.41 19.64
CA PRO A 374 -12.42 16.04 18.97
C PRO A 374 -12.05 17.13 17.93
N PRO A 375 -11.03 18.00 18.16
CA PRO A 375 -10.63 18.98 17.16
C PRO A 375 -9.98 18.39 15.89
N LEU A 376 -9.55 17.12 15.94
CA LEU A 376 -8.98 16.39 14.81
C LEU A 376 -10.05 15.60 14.04
N VAL A 377 -11.23 15.39 14.64
CA VAL A 377 -12.30 14.58 14.06
C VAL A 377 -13.02 15.41 13.01
N VAL A 378 -12.89 15.01 11.76
CA VAL A 378 -13.64 15.57 10.63
C VAL A 378 -14.51 14.49 10.01
N ASP A 379 -15.63 14.89 9.42
CA ASP A 379 -16.53 13.97 8.72
C ASP A 379 -15.76 13.20 7.64
N ALA A 380 -16.04 11.90 7.53
CA ALA A 380 -15.54 11.05 6.47
C ALA A 380 -16.67 10.22 5.87
N TYR A 381 -16.46 9.81 4.64
CA TYR A 381 -17.44 9.11 3.82
C TYR A 381 -16.83 7.84 3.26
N PRO A 382 -17.65 6.85 2.83
CA PRO A 382 -17.16 5.62 2.22
C PRO A 382 -16.16 5.82 1.08
N THR A 383 -16.32 6.91 0.31
CA THR A 383 -15.42 7.24 -0.80
C THR A 383 -14.30 8.21 -0.42
N THR A 384 -14.10 8.61 0.83
CA THR A 384 -13.09 9.61 1.22
C THR A 384 -11.71 9.36 0.61
N TYR A 385 -11.23 8.11 0.68
CA TYR A 385 -9.91 7.72 0.18
C TYR A 385 -9.96 7.07 -1.21
N ARG A 386 -11.06 7.25 -1.93
CA ARG A 386 -11.26 6.77 -3.29
C ARG A 386 -10.36 7.54 -4.26
N ARG A 387 -9.62 6.82 -5.10
CA ARG A 387 -8.77 7.45 -6.13
C ARG A 387 -9.65 7.93 -7.31
N PRO A 388 -9.42 9.13 -7.86
CA PRO A 388 -10.14 9.60 -9.04
C PRO A 388 -9.99 8.67 -10.24
N LEU A 389 -11.05 8.50 -11.04
CA LEU A 389 -11.00 7.70 -12.28
C LEU A 389 -10.41 8.46 -13.48
N VAL A 390 -10.33 9.79 -13.38
CA VAL A 390 -9.80 10.68 -14.41
C VAL A 390 -8.56 11.37 -13.87
N THR A 391 -7.59 11.61 -14.74
CA THR A 391 -6.38 12.37 -14.40
C THR A 391 -6.68 13.87 -14.31
N TYR A 392 -5.80 14.62 -13.67
CA TYR A 392 -5.90 16.08 -13.60
C TYR A 392 -5.49 16.74 -14.92
N HIS A 393 -6.36 16.60 -15.93
CA HIS A 393 -6.09 16.94 -17.33
C HIS A 393 -7.00 18.07 -17.83
N ALA A 394 -6.50 18.95 -18.70
CA ALA A 394 -7.21 20.11 -19.23
C ALA A 394 -8.56 19.75 -19.87
N ALA A 395 -8.63 18.69 -20.68
CA ALA A 395 -9.89 18.20 -21.25
C ALA A 395 -10.93 17.76 -20.19
N SER A 396 -10.50 17.12 -19.11
CA SER A 396 -11.38 16.73 -18.00
C SER A 396 -11.87 17.97 -17.24
N ILE A 397 -10.97 18.92 -16.98
CA ILE A 397 -11.30 20.19 -16.34
C ILE A 397 -12.29 20.99 -17.20
N ALA A 398 -12.07 21.12 -18.50
CA ALA A 398 -12.94 21.85 -19.42
C ALA A 398 -14.34 21.21 -19.49
N SER A 399 -14.41 19.88 -19.57
CA SER A 399 -15.68 19.14 -19.47
C SER A 399 -16.38 19.35 -18.11
N GLY A 400 -15.59 19.37 -17.03
CA GLY A 400 -16.04 19.66 -15.68
C GLY A 400 -16.57 21.09 -15.51
N MET A 401 -15.92 22.05 -16.14
CA MET A 401 -16.33 23.46 -16.18
C MET A 401 -17.70 23.62 -16.85
N ALA A 402 -17.91 23.00 -18.01
CA ALA A 402 -19.20 23.02 -18.68
C ALA A 402 -20.32 22.42 -17.80
N THR A 403 -20.04 21.26 -17.21
CA THR A 403 -20.99 20.58 -16.29
C THR A 403 -21.26 21.41 -15.03
N TYR A 404 -20.24 22.08 -14.49
CA TYR A 404 -20.37 22.95 -13.33
C TYR A 404 -21.24 24.19 -13.63
N HIS A 405 -21.06 24.82 -14.79
CA HIS A 405 -21.89 25.96 -15.18
C HIS A 405 -23.36 25.56 -15.38
N GLU A 406 -23.61 24.36 -15.91
CA GLU A 406 -24.96 23.84 -16.11
C GLU A 406 -25.69 23.51 -14.79
N HIS A 407 -24.96 22.98 -13.79
CA HIS A 407 -25.61 22.36 -12.62
C HIS A 407 -25.25 22.95 -11.26
N CYS A 408 -24.11 23.63 -11.13
CA CYS A 408 -23.55 24.05 -9.85
C CYS A 408 -23.44 25.56 -9.70
N ALA A 409 -23.18 26.29 -10.79
CA ALA A 409 -22.92 27.73 -10.77
C ALA A 409 -24.11 28.57 -10.27
N ALA A 410 -25.35 28.07 -10.41
CA ALA A 410 -26.53 28.75 -9.88
C ALA A 410 -26.51 28.94 -8.36
N CYS A 411 -25.81 28.05 -7.63
CA CYS A 411 -25.66 28.10 -6.18
C CYS A 411 -24.26 28.55 -5.75
N HIS A 412 -23.21 28.03 -6.39
CA HIS A 412 -21.83 28.31 -5.99
C HIS A 412 -21.19 29.51 -6.71
N GLY A 413 -21.92 30.15 -7.63
CA GLY A 413 -21.42 31.20 -8.50
C GLY A 413 -20.51 30.66 -9.62
N ALA A 414 -20.41 31.42 -10.71
CA ALA A 414 -19.59 31.03 -11.87
C ALA A 414 -18.09 30.86 -11.51
N ALA A 415 -17.58 31.67 -10.57
CA ALA A 415 -16.19 31.61 -10.10
C ALA A 415 -16.02 30.75 -8.82
N GLY A 416 -17.06 30.06 -8.34
CA GLY A 416 -16.97 29.22 -7.13
C GLY A 416 -16.88 29.96 -5.81
N ALA A 417 -17.05 31.28 -5.80
CA ALA A 417 -16.94 32.13 -4.61
C ALA A 417 -18.09 31.93 -3.60
N GLY A 418 -19.19 31.31 -4.01
CA GLY A 418 -20.44 31.36 -3.26
C GLY A 418 -21.05 32.77 -3.23
N ASP A 419 -22.29 32.88 -2.74
CA ASP A 419 -23.03 34.13 -2.59
C ASP A 419 -23.20 34.55 -1.12
N GLY A 420 -22.21 34.23 -0.28
CA GLY A 420 -22.20 34.52 1.16
C GLY A 420 -22.94 33.49 2.02
N THR A 421 -24.11 32.99 1.59
CA THR A 421 -24.84 31.92 2.31
C THR A 421 -24.45 30.51 1.87
N LEU A 422 -23.93 30.39 0.65
CA LEU A 422 -23.50 29.13 0.04
C LEU A 422 -21.97 28.99 0.10
N ALA A 423 -21.49 27.76 0.15
CA ALA A 423 -20.08 27.47 0.42
C ALA A 423 -19.14 28.01 -0.68
N ASP A 424 -18.10 28.76 -0.27
CA ASP A 424 -16.98 29.17 -1.12
C ASP A 424 -16.08 27.96 -1.42
N LEU A 425 -16.14 27.48 -2.66
CA LEU A 425 -15.42 26.30 -3.12
C LEU A 425 -13.92 26.57 -3.34
N ARG A 426 -13.51 27.84 -3.41
CA ARG A 426 -12.10 28.23 -3.54
C ARG A 426 -11.38 28.17 -2.19
N SER A 427 -12.13 28.34 -1.10
CA SER A 427 -11.58 28.38 0.25
C SER A 427 -10.70 27.16 0.55
N PRO A 428 -9.57 27.32 1.27
CA PRO A 428 -8.69 26.21 1.61
C PRO A 428 -9.38 25.00 2.27
N PRO A 429 -10.40 25.17 3.14
CA PRO A 429 -11.15 24.03 3.71
C PRO A 429 -12.01 23.26 2.69
N ALA A 430 -12.39 23.88 1.57
CA ALA A 430 -13.15 23.22 0.50
C ALA A 430 -12.21 22.62 -0.55
N SER A 431 -11.22 23.38 -1.00
CA SER A 431 -10.29 22.98 -2.07
C SER A 431 -9.27 21.91 -1.64
N ARG A 432 -8.94 21.80 -0.34
CA ARG A 432 -8.07 20.75 0.21
C ARG A 432 -8.79 19.46 0.63
N ARG A 433 -10.12 19.35 0.43
CA ARG A 433 -10.83 18.09 0.71
C ARG A 433 -10.34 16.97 -0.19
N HIS A 434 -10.36 15.74 0.31
CA HIS A 434 -10.01 14.59 -0.53
C HIS A 434 -10.96 14.49 -1.73
N ALA A 435 -10.45 14.08 -2.89
CA ALA A 435 -11.25 14.09 -4.11
C ALA A 435 -12.44 13.13 -3.99
N GLY A 436 -12.21 12.03 -3.28
CA GLY A 436 -13.24 11.08 -2.92
C GLY A 436 -14.31 11.60 -1.93
N GLU A 437 -13.98 12.58 -1.08
CA GLU A 437 -14.97 13.30 -0.25
C GLU A 437 -15.84 14.20 -1.11
N LEU A 438 -15.24 14.97 -2.02
CA LEU A 438 -15.98 15.79 -2.98
C LEU A 438 -16.88 14.90 -3.86
N PHE A 439 -16.39 13.73 -4.27
CA PHE A 439 -17.17 12.75 -5.00
C PHE A 439 -18.39 12.29 -4.20
N TRP A 440 -18.24 11.98 -2.91
CA TRP A 440 -19.38 11.62 -2.06
C TRP A 440 -20.43 12.73 -2.03
N LEU A 441 -19.98 13.96 -1.76
CA LEU A 441 -20.85 15.12 -1.61
C LEU A 441 -21.58 15.45 -2.90
N VAL A 442 -20.91 15.47 -4.05
CA VAL A 442 -21.57 15.67 -5.36
C VAL A 442 -22.57 14.55 -5.64
N SER A 443 -22.22 13.32 -5.30
CA SER A 443 -23.07 12.15 -5.57
C SER A 443 -24.36 12.14 -4.76
N HIS A 444 -24.27 12.44 -3.46
CA HIS A 444 -25.38 12.30 -2.51
C HIS A 444 -26.04 13.63 -2.12
N GLY A 445 -25.40 14.75 -2.46
CA GLY A 445 -25.81 16.08 -2.02
C GLY A 445 -25.69 16.25 -0.50
N THR A 446 -26.16 17.40 -0.02
CA THR A 446 -26.39 17.67 1.40
C THR A 446 -27.78 18.32 1.53
N PRO A 447 -28.87 17.53 1.52
CA PRO A 447 -30.23 18.06 1.52
C PRO A 447 -30.52 19.00 2.70
N ALA A 448 -29.95 18.72 3.88
CA ALA A 448 -30.05 19.57 5.06
C ALA A 448 -29.47 20.99 4.86
N ARG A 449 -28.60 21.18 3.85
CA ARG A 449 -28.01 22.46 3.46
C ARG A 449 -28.46 22.90 2.05
N GLY A 450 -29.49 22.28 1.49
CA GLY A 450 -30.06 22.63 0.18
C GLY A 450 -29.32 22.11 -1.06
N MET A 451 -28.19 21.41 -0.93
CA MET A 451 -27.47 20.85 -2.09
C MET A 451 -28.12 19.52 -2.54
N PRO A 452 -28.59 19.41 -3.81
CA PRO A 452 -29.21 18.20 -4.32
C PRO A 452 -28.18 17.10 -4.62
N ALA A 453 -28.65 15.86 -4.73
CA ALA A 453 -27.84 14.72 -5.15
C ALA A 453 -27.71 14.65 -6.67
N PHE A 454 -26.48 14.46 -7.18
CA PHE A 454 -26.23 14.33 -8.62
C PHE A 454 -25.92 12.90 -9.07
N GLY A 455 -25.86 11.92 -8.18
CA GLY A 455 -25.49 10.53 -8.53
C GLY A 455 -26.45 9.86 -9.52
N GLY A 456 -27.73 10.24 -9.52
CA GLY A 456 -28.73 9.77 -10.50
C GLY A 456 -28.90 10.68 -11.72
N ARG A 457 -28.25 11.85 -11.75
CA ARG A 457 -28.36 12.86 -12.82
C ARG A 457 -27.12 12.92 -13.70
N LEU A 458 -25.95 12.69 -13.10
CA LEU A 458 -24.65 12.75 -13.76
C LEU A 458 -23.97 11.39 -13.71
N ALA A 459 -23.49 10.93 -14.87
CA ALA A 459 -22.60 9.78 -14.95
C ALA A 459 -21.37 9.99 -14.05
N GLU A 460 -20.81 8.89 -13.54
CA GLU A 460 -19.65 8.92 -12.64
C GLU A 460 -18.47 9.71 -13.21
N ARG A 461 -18.14 9.52 -14.49
CA ARG A 461 -17.06 10.26 -15.15
C ARG A 461 -17.26 11.78 -15.07
N ARG A 462 -18.46 12.28 -15.41
CA ARG A 462 -18.79 13.71 -15.35
C ARG A 462 -18.70 14.27 -13.93
N ARG A 463 -19.05 13.48 -12.91
CA ARG A 463 -18.86 13.90 -11.50
C ARG A 463 -17.37 14.09 -11.18
N TRP A 464 -16.50 13.22 -11.67
CA TRP A 464 -15.06 13.39 -11.50
C TRP A 464 -14.50 14.58 -12.30
N ASP A 465 -15.00 14.82 -13.52
CA ASP A 465 -14.64 16.00 -14.31
C ASP A 465 -14.97 17.31 -13.55
N VAL A 466 -16.16 17.41 -12.96
CA VAL A 466 -16.56 18.54 -12.10
C VAL A 466 -15.63 18.70 -10.89
N ILE A 467 -15.19 17.61 -10.27
CA ILE A 467 -14.28 17.67 -9.11
C ILE A 467 -12.92 18.22 -9.52
N ASN A 468 -12.39 17.83 -10.68
CA ASN A 468 -11.17 18.42 -11.23
C ASN A 468 -11.33 19.93 -11.44
N PHE A 469 -12.48 20.38 -11.94
CA PHE A 469 -12.77 21.80 -12.07
C PHE A 469 -12.89 22.51 -10.71
N ILE A 470 -13.58 21.93 -9.72
CA ILE A 470 -13.67 22.49 -8.36
C ILE A 470 -12.28 22.69 -7.76
N ARG A 471 -11.37 21.75 -7.97
CA ARG A 471 -9.98 21.89 -7.52
C ARG A 471 -9.22 22.97 -8.27
N LEU A 472 -9.47 23.10 -9.57
CA LEU A 472 -8.90 24.19 -10.35
C LEU A 472 -9.38 25.56 -9.84
N LEU A 473 -10.63 25.72 -9.38
CA LEU A 473 -11.12 26.98 -8.79
C LEU A 473 -10.28 27.40 -7.58
N GLY A 474 -10.02 26.48 -6.65
CA GLY A 474 -9.14 26.74 -5.50
C GLY A 474 -7.68 26.98 -5.90
N ALA A 475 -7.16 26.21 -6.85
CA ALA A 475 -5.81 26.38 -7.38
C ALA A 475 -5.62 27.73 -8.07
N ALA A 476 -6.59 28.17 -8.86
CA ALA A 476 -6.61 29.46 -9.55
C ALA A 476 -6.67 30.63 -8.55
N ASP A 477 -7.53 30.55 -7.54
CA ASP A 477 -7.60 31.57 -6.48
C ASP A 477 -6.27 31.68 -5.72
N ALA A 478 -5.69 30.54 -5.33
CA ALA A 478 -4.39 30.49 -4.65
C ALA A 478 -3.24 30.95 -5.56
N SER A 479 -3.33 30.73 -6.88
CA SER A 479 -2.28 31.09 -7.85
C SER A 479 -2.03 32.59 -7.93
N ARG A 480 -2.97 33.43 -7.45
CA ARG A 480 -2.78 34.89 -7.32
C ARG A 480 -1.58 35.28 -6.45
N THR A 481 -1.13 34.36 -5.59
CA THR A 481 0.08 34.54 -4.77
C THR A 481 1.37 34.21 -5.51
N ILE A 482 1.30 33.62 -6.71
CA ILE A 482 2.44 33.37 -7.58
C ILE A 482 2.71 34.62 -8.41
N GLY A 483 3.91 35.16 -8.25
CA GLY A 483 4.37 36.32 -8.99
C GLY A 483 5.10 35.95 -10.29
N ARG A 484 5.72 36.99 -10.85
CA ARG A 484 6.57 36.94 -12.05
C ARG A 484 7.98 36.39 -11.79
N ARG A 485 8.27 35.97 -10.56
CA ARG A 485 9.60 35.54 -10.11
C ARG A 485 9.47 34.19 -9.43
N VAL A 486 10.45 33.32 -9.69
CA VAL A 486 10.58 32.03 -9.04
C VAL A 486 11.03 32.25 -7.60
N GLU A 487 10.27 31.69 -6.67
CA GLU A 487 10.69 31.48 -5.29
C GLU A 487 11.26 30.04 -5.17
N PRO A 488 12.55 29.90 -4.81
CA PRO A 488 13.14 28.59 -4.52
C PRO A 488 12.38 27.90 -3.40
N ASP A 489 12.29 26.57 -3.46
CA ASP A 489 11.66 25.68 -2.49
C ASP A 489 10.14 25.87 -2.30
N ARG A 490 9.49 26.72 -3.12
CA ARG A 490 8.04 26.98 -3.08
C ARG A 490 7.31 26.38 -4.29
N ALA A 491 7.37 25.07 -4.43
CA ALA A 491 6.63 24.32 -5.44
C ALA A 491 5.36 23.70 -4.85
N TRP A 492 4.19 24.23 -5.21
CA TRP A 492 2.90 23.76 -4.68
C TRP A 492 1.77 23.75 -5.71
N LEU A 493 1.82 24.59 -6.75
CA LEU A 493 0.78 24.67 -7.77
C LEU A 493 1.06 23.66 -8.89
N VAL A 494 0.30 22.56 -8.92
CA VAL A 494 0.44 21.53 -9.97
C VAL A 494 -0.09 22.07 -11.30
N ALA A 495 0.69 21.91 -12.37
CA ALA A 495 0.26 22.22 -13.74
C ALA A 495 -0.70 21.13 -14.24
N PRO A 496 -1.96 21.45 -14.63
CA PRO A 496 -2.85 20.48 -15.24
C PRO A 496 -2.25 19.89 -16.52
N ASP A 497 -2.27 18.56 -16.65
CA ASP A 497 -1.72 17.90 -17.85
C ASP A 497 -2.56 18.25 -19.09
N PHE A 498 -1.95 18.25 -20.27
CA PHE A 498 -2.67 18.42 -21.53
C PHE A 498 -1.95 17.75 -22.69
N THR A 499 -2.72 17.36 -23.71
CA THR A 499 -2.19 16.82 -24.96
C THR A 499 -1.56 17.92 -25.80
N VAL A 500 -0.31 17.71 -26.22
CA VAL A 500 0.43 18.57 -27.14
C VAL A 500 0.30 17.99 -28.55
N ALA A 501 -0.73 18.43 -29.27
CA ALA A 501 -0.97 18.05 -30.66
C ALA A 501 -0.45 19.14 -31.61
N VAL A 502 0.53 18.79 -32.45
CA VAL A 502 1.19 19.72 -33.40
C VAL A 502 1.08 19.14 -34.81
N GLY A 503 0.10 19.63 -35.58
CA GLY A 503 -0.13 19.18 -36.95
C GLY A 503 -0.25 17.65 -37.06
N PRO A 504 0.41 17.01 -38.04
CA PRO A 504 0.31 15.56 -38.27
C PRO A 504 1.21 14.72 -37.35
N MET A 505 1.93 15.32 -36.40
CA MET A 505 2.86 14.59 -35.53
C MET A 505 2.10 13.79 -34.46
N ALA A 506 2.72 12.70 -34.00
CA ALA A 506 2.18 11.93 -32.88
C ALA A 506 2.01 12.85 -31.65
N PRO A 507 0.82 12.87 -31.02
CA PRO A 507 0.57 13.77 -29.91
C PRO A 507 1.41 13.36 -28.69
N GLY A 508 2.08 14.34 -28.08
CA GLY A 508 2.71 14.20 -26.77
C GLY A 508 1.79 14.70 -25.65
N ALA A 509 2.27 14.67 -24.42
CA ALA A 509 1.62 15.30 -23.27
C ALA A 509 2.58 16.22 -22.50
N LEU A 510 2.03 17.21 -21.79
CA LEU A 510 2.84 18.08 -20.92
C LEU A 510 3.66 17.26 -19.92
N ARG A 511 3.09 16.18 -19.37
CA ARG A 511 3.78 15.30 -18.44
C ARG A 511 5.01 14.59 -19.02
N ASP A 512 5.13 14.44 -20.33
CA ASP A 512 6.25 13.73 -20.97
C ASP A 512 7.58 14.50 -20.84
N TYR A 513 7.50 15.80 -20.51
CA TYR A 513 8.64 16.64 -20.21
C TYR A 513 9.14 16.51 -18.76
N ARG A 514 8.34 15.89 -17.86
CA ARG A 514 8.70 15.73 -16.44
C ARG A 514 10.03 14.94 -16.31
N GLY A 515 10.90 15.44 -15.43
CA GLY A 515 12.24 14.90 -15.20
C GLY A 515 13.25 15.23 -16.30
N ARG A 516 12.82 15.84 -17.42
CA ARG A 516 13.68 16.10 -18.59
C ARG A 516 13.87 17.60 -18.83
N ARG A 517 12.78 18.35 -18.94
CA ARG A 517 12.77 19.77 -19.35
C ARG A 517 11.78 20.59 -18.52
N MET A 518 12.08 21.87 -18.36
CA MET A 518 11.09 22.87 -17.93
C MET A 518 10.22 23.22 -19.13
N VAL A 519 9.00 23.69 -18.90
CA VAL A 519 8.07 24.05 -19.97
C VAL A 519 7.55 25.46 -19.77
N LEU A 520 7.69 26.33 -20.78
CA LEU A 520 7.07 27.63 -20.85
C LEU A 520 5.78 27.51 -21.68
N VAL A 521 4.63 27.48 -21.01
CA VAL A 521 3.31 27.45 -21.67
C VAL A 521 2.92 28.87 -22.03
N VAL A 522 2.72 29.14 -23.32
CA VAL A 522 2.45 30.48 -23.86
C VAL A 522 1.05 30.54 -24.45
N LEU A 523 0.12 31.18 -23.76
CA LEU A 523 -1.22 31.47 -24.27
C LEU A 523 -1.17 32.79 -25.05
N TYR A 524 -1.56 32.78 -26.33
CA TYR A 524 -1.43 33.97 -27.18
C TYR A 524 -2.67 34.28 -28.01
N THR A 525 -2.89 35.57 -28.27
CA THR A 525 -3.89 36.10 -29.22
C THR A 525 -3.21 37.04 -30.22
N LEU A 526 -3.43 36.80 -31.51
CA LEU A 526 -2.96 37.67 -32.60
C LEU A 526 -4.00 38.76 -32.93
N PRO A 527 -3.57 39.93 -33.46
CA PRO A 527 -2.18 40.31 -33.74
C PRO A 527 -1.41 40.76 -32.49
N GLY A 528 -2.07 40.97 -31.36
CA GLY A 528 -1.51 41.57 -30.16
C GLY A 528 -0.23 40.91 -29.65
N SER A 529 -0.13 39.58 -29.72
CA SER A 529 1.02 38.80 -29.23
C SER A 529 2.18 38.68 -30.22
N ARG A 530 2.06 39.19 -31.45
CA ARG A 530 3.01 38.91 -32.54
C ARG A 530 4.45 39.30 -32.18
N ALA A 531 4.65 40.49 -31.60
CA ALA A 531 5.97 40.97 -31.20
C ALA A 531 6.65 40.02 -30.19
N ARG A 532 5.89 39.52 -29.21
CA ARG A 532 6.39 38.61 -28.19
C ARG A 532 6.70 37.21 -28.74
N MET A 533 5.83 36.69 -29.61
CA MET A 533 6.08 35.41 -30.30
C MET A 533 7.35 35.47 -31.15
N THR A 534 7.58 36.60 -31.85
CA THR A 534 8.82 36.84 -32.61
C THR A 534 10.06 36.87 -31.70
N GLU A 535 9.98 37.51 -30.53
CA GLU A 535 11.08 37.52 -29.55
C GLU A 535 11.40 36.11 -29.04
N LEU A 536 10.36 35.34 -28.65
CA LEU A 536 10.51 33.96 -28.21
C LEU A 536 11.18 33.09 -29.29
N ALA A 537 10.74 33.22 -30.55
CA ALA A 537 11.32 32.48 -31.67
C ALA A 537 12.81 32.81 -31.89
N ARG A 538 13.24 34.08 -31.69
CA ARG A 538 14.68 34.44 -31.75
C ARG A 538 15.49 33.89 -30.59
N SER A 539 14.89 33.80 -29.41
CA SER A 539 15.56 33.35 -28.18
C SER A 539 15.46 31.85 -27.93
N TYR A 540 14.73 31.12 -28.79
CA TYR A 540 14.35 29.74 -28.55
C TYR A 540 15.55 28.81 -28.40
N ASP A 541 16.58 28.94 -29.25
CA ASP A 541 17.78 28.09 -29.17
C ASP A 541 18.47 28.22 -27.81
N VAL A 542 18.52 29.43 -27.25
CA VAL A 542 19.10 29.68 -25.92
C VAL A 542 18.25 29.03 -24.83
N LEU A 543 16.93 29.24 -24.86
CA LEU A 543 16.00 28.63 -23.91
C LEU A 543 16.05 27.09 -23.98
N TRP A 544 16.15 26.54 -25.18
CA TRP A 544 16.26 25.11 -25.44
C TRP A 544 17.52 24.50 -24.81
N ILE A 545 18.67 25.17 -24.97
CA ILE A 545 19.96 24.75 -24.38
C ILE A 545 19.90 24.81 -22.85
N MET A 546 19.20 25.80 -22.28
CA MET A 546 18.97 25.91 -20.84
C MET A 546 17.96 24.87 -20.30
N GLY A 547 17.39 24.04 -21.18
CA GLY A 547 16.48 22.96 -20.83
C GLY A 547 15.02 23.38 -20.72
N VAL A 548 14.61 24.43 -21.44
CA VAL A 548 13.23 24.92 -21.51
C VAL A 548 12.60 24.57 -22.85
N GLU A 549 11.47 23.88 -22.82
CA GLU A 549 10.56 23.70 -23.95
C GLU A 549 9.56 24.86 -23.98
N VAL A 550 9.34 25.47 -25.15
CA VAL A 550 8.26 26.47 -25.30
C VAL A 550 7.06 25.77 -25.94
N ILE A 551 5.88 25.88 -25.34
CA ILE A 551 4.65 25.33 -25.95
C ILE A 551 3.69 26.49 -26.16
N ALA A 552 3.47 26.84 -27.42
CA ALA A 552 2.57 27.92 -27.79
C ALA A 552 1.15 27.39 -28.02
N VAL A 553 0.17 28.05 -27.40
CA VAL A 553 -1.24 27.66 -27.45
C VAL A 553 -2.06 28.87 -27.91
N PRO A 554 -2.65 28.81 -29.12
CA PRO A 554 -3.51 29.89 -29.59
C PRO A 554 -4.80 29.94 -28.77
N ARG A 555 -5.19 31.13 -28.33
CA ARG A 555 -6.47 31.32 -27.60
C ARG A 555 -7.69 31.09 -28.49
N HIS A 556 -7.55 31.24 -29.81
CA HIS A 556 -8.55 30.90 -30.81
C HIS A 556 -8.20 29.57 -31.48
N ALA A 557 -9.20 28.74 -31.79
CA ALA A 557 -8.98 27.50 -32.54
C ALA A 557 -8.57 27.81 -33.98
N SER A 558 -7.38 27.37 -34.37
CA SER A 558 -6.90 27.50 -35.75
C SER A 558 -6.02 26.29 -36.11
N PRO A 559 -6.46 25.44 -37.06
CA PRO A 559 -5.62 24.38 -37.63
C PRO A 559 -4.38 24.94 -38.34
N GLU A 560 -4.40 26.21 -38.75
CA GLU A 560 -3.32 26.93 -39.42
C GLU A 560 -2.50 27.83 -38.46
N ALA A 561 -2.64 27.64 -37.14
CA ALA A 561 -2.02 28.47 -36.11
C ALA A 561 -0.50 28.71 -36.32
N ILE A 562 0.22 27.72 -36.86
CA ILE A 562 1.64 27.83 -37.21
C ILE A 562 1.84 28.87 -38.32
N GLY A 563 1.03 28.82 -39.38
CA GLY A 563 1.11 29.74 -40.51
C GLY A 563 0.81 31.19 -40.12
N GLU A 564 -0.11 31.39 -39.17
CA GLU A 564 -0.51 32.73 -38.69
C GLU A 564 0.63 33.50 -37.99
N LEU A 565 1.59 32.79 -37.40
CA LEU A 565 2.75 33.39 -36.72
C LEU A 565 3.75 34.01 -37.70
N GLY A 566 3.68 33.65 -38.98
CA GLY A 566 4.55 34.16 -40.04
C GLY A 566 5.82 33.35 -40.23
N SER A 567 6.53 33.60 -41.35
CA SER A 567 7.68 32.82 -41.80
C SER A 567 9.05 33.34 -41.33
N SER A 568 9.10 34.47 -40.62
CA SER A 568 10.37 35.10 -40.22
C SER A 568 10.25 35.82 -38.87
N PRO A 569 11.02 35.42 -37.84
CA PRO A 569 11.88 34.22 -37.77
C PRO A 569 11.08 32.91 -37.80
N PRO A 570 11.68 31.77 -38.18
CA PRO A 570 10.99 30.48 -38.14
C PRO A 570 10.64 30.10 -36.70
N VAL A 571 9.41 29.63 -36.49
CA VAL A 571 8.94 29.10 -35.21
C VAL A 571 9.32 27.63 -35.11
N LEU A 572 10.26 27.30 -34.22
CA LEU A 572 10.79 25.94 -34.07
C LEU A 572 10.24 25.21 -32.83
N PHE A 573 9.45 25.89 -32.01
CA PHE A 573 8.79 25.30 -30.86
C PHE A 573 7.40 24.75 -31.19
N PRO A 574 6.90 23.75 -30.45
CA PRO A 574 5.54 23.24 -30.56
C PRO A 574 4.47 24.33 -30.50
N VAL A 575 3.61 24.37 -31.52
CA VAL A 575 2.39 25.18 -31.55
C VAL A 575 1.19 24.24 -31.57
N VAL A 576 0.33 24.33 -30.56
CA VAL A 576 -0.83 23.46 -30.44
C VAL A 576 -1.85 23.79 -31.52
N THR A 577 -2.20 22.80 -32.33
CA THR A 577 -3.18 22.93 -33.43
C THR A 577 -4.52 22.28 -33.14
N ASP A 578 -4.59 21.40 -32.13
CA ASP A 578 -5.82 20.72 -31.70
C ASP A 578 -5.90 20.65 -30.16
N GLY A 579 -7.12 20.66 -29.61
CA GLY A 579 -7.35 20.68 -28.16
C GLY A 579 -7.03 22.01 -27.45
N ASN A 580 -6.75 23.08 -28.20
CA ASN A 580 -6.38 24.38 -27.64
C ASN A 580 -7.49 25.01 -26.77
N ALA A 581 -8.76 24.80 -27.11
CA ALA A 581 -9.90 25.32 -26.35
C ALA A 581 -9.90 24.81 -24.89
N ASP A 582 -9.61 23.53 -24.68
CA ASP A 582 -9.56 22.92 -23.34
C ASP A 582 -8.38 23.46 -22.52
N ILE A 583 -7.22 23.63 -23.16
CA ILE A 583 -6.02 24.21 -22.55
C ILE A 583 -6.28 25.66 -22.14
N VAL A 584 -6.88 26.45 -23.03
CA VAL A 584 -7.18 27.87 -22.80
C VAL A 584 -8.23 28.05 -21.72
N ALA A 585 -9.28 27.21 -21.69
CA ALA A 585 -10.26 27.21 -20.61
C ALA A 585 -9.59 26.92 -19.24
N THR A 586 -8.67 25.97 -19.22
CA THR A 586 -7.96 25.54 -18.00
C THR A 586 -6.93 26.58 -17.54
N TYR A 587 -5.93 26.85 -18.37
CA TYR A 587 -4.80 27.73 -18.03
C TYR A 587 -5.18 29.22 -18.04
N GLY A 588 -6.24 29.59 -18.76
CA GLY A 588 -6.82 30.93 -18.70
C GLY A 588 -7.38 31.29 -17.32
N MET A 589 -7.72 30.30 -16.48
CA MET A 589 -8.11 30.55 -15.09
C MET A 589 -6.93 31.02 -14.22
N PHE A 590 -5.71 30.61 -14.54
CA PHE A 590 -4.50 31.10 -13.86
C PHE A 590 -4.05 32.47 -14.39
N ALA A 591 -4.25 32.71 -15.69
CA ALA A 591 -3.83 33.93 -16.37
C ALA A 591 -4.84 34.35 -17.47
N PRO A 592 -5.83 35.21 -17.16
CA PRO A 592 -6.93 35.54 -18.08
C PRO A 592 -6.57 36.49 -19.25
N GLY A 593 -5.41 37.15 -19.21
CA GLY A 593 -5.01 38.19 -20.17
C GLY A 593 -4.78 37.69 -21.61
N PRO A 594 -4.80 38.60 -22.61
CA PRO A 594 -4.72 38.24 -24.04
C PRO A 594 -3.39 37.57 -24.43
N HIS A 595 -2.36 37.75 -23.62
CA HIS A 595 -1.10 37.03 -23.69
C HIS A 595 -0.68 36.63 -22.27
N ALA A 596 -0.29 35.38 -22.08
CA ALA A 596 0.17 34.86 -20.80
C ALA A 596 1.26 33.80 -20.98
N GLU A 597 2.23 33.81 -20.07
CA GLU A 597 3.30 32.82 -20.01
C GLU A 597 3.34 32.19 -18.62
N LEU A 598 3.35 30.86 -18.56
CA LEU A 598 3.46 30.10 -17.32
C LEU A 598 4.70 29.21 -17.39
N LEU A 599 5.63 29.39 -16.45
CA LEU A 599 6.83 28.55 -16.34
C LEU A 599 6.52 27.36 -15.44
N VAL A 600 6.58 26.16 -16.02
CA VAL A 600 6.44 24.87 -15.35
C VAL A 600 7.82 24.26 -15.16
N ASP A 601 8.14 23.83 -13.94
CA ASP A 601 9.42 23.19 -13.64
C ASP A 601 9.50 21.74 -14.16
N ARG A 602 10.65 21.09 -13.98
CA ARG A 602 10.86 19.70 -14.40
C ARG A 602 10.00 18.71 -13.62
N GLN A 603 9.43 19.11 -12.49
CA GLN A 603 8.60 18.25 -11.67
C GLN A 603 7.13 18.34 -12.10
N GLY A 604 6.73 19.45 -12.74
CA GLY A 604 5.37 19.68 -13.21
C GLY A 604 4.60 20.71 -12.36
N TYR A 605 5.30 21.58 -11.64
CA TYR A 605 4.70 22.67 -10.88
C TYR A 605 4.84 24.00 -11.61
N ILE A 606 3.80 24.84 -11.57
CA ILE A 606 3.84 26.22 -12.06
C ILE A 606 4.65 27.06 -11.05
N ARG A 607 5.72 27.69 -11.52
CA ARG A 607 6.69 28.44 -10.68
C ARG A 607 6.67 29.95 -10.91
N ALA A 608 6.19 30.40 -12.05
CA ALA A 608 6.01 31.81 -12.35
C ALA A 608 4.89 32.00 -13.37
N ILE A 609 4.15 33.11 -13.23
CA ILE A 609 3.08 33.50 -14.15
C ILE A 609 3.34 34.94 -14.59
N TRP A 610 3.35 35.16 -15.90
CA TRP A 610 3.39 36.48 -16.52
C TRP A 610 2.12 36.72 -17.32
N GLU A 611 1.48 37.85 -17.09
CA GLU A 611 0.23 38.26 -17.73
C GLU A 611 0.27 39.75 -18.04
N GLY A 612 -0.23 40.14 -19.21
CA GLY A 612 -0.43 41.54 -19.60
C GLY A 612 -0.55 41.78 -21.11
N ALA A 613 -0.75 43.04 -21.50
CA ALA A 613 -0.49 43.48 -22.88
C ALA A 613 1.01 43.36 -23.18
N THR A 614 1.41 43.26 -24.46
CA THR A 614 2.79 42.95 -24.88
C THR A 614 3.90 43.80 -24.24
N GLY A 615 3.62 45.03 -23.81
CA GLY A 615 4.58 45.87 -23.07
C GLY A 615 4.84 45.47 -21.61
N GLY A 616 4.07 44.54 -21.04
CA GLY A 616 4.20 44.05 -19.67
C GLY A 616 4.84 42.67 -19.52
N MET A 617 5.24 42.04 -20.64
CA MET A 617 5.84 40.70 -20.67
C MET A 617 7.33 40.72 -20.30
N PRO A 618 7.86 39.66 -19.67
CA PRO A 618 9.27 39.60 -19.31
C PRO A 618 10.12 39.53 -20.58
N GLN A 619 11.22 40.26 -20.65
CA GLN A 619 12.20 40.03 -21.72
C GLN A 619 12.75 38.60 -21.62
N ALA A 620 13.25 38.05 -22.73
CA ALA A 620 13.84 36.70 -22.75
C ALA A 620 14.88 36.49 -21.62
N ALA A 621 15.72 37.49 -21.34
CA ALA A 621 16.70 37.46 -20.25
C ALA A 621 16.07 37.30 -18.85
N ALA A 622 14.88 37.85 -18.62
CA ALA A 622 14.20 37.71 -17.32
C ALA A 622 13.64 36.30 -17.10
N VAL A 623 13.23 35.62 -18.18
CA VAL A 623 12.85 34.19 -18.16
C VAL A 623 14.09 33.34 -17.91
N GLN A 624 15.20 33.61 -18.60
CA GLN A 624 16.48 32.92 -18.39
C GLN A 624 16.95 33.00 -16.92
N ALA A 625 16.88 34.17 -16.31
CA ALA A 625 17.24 34.34 -14.89
C ALA A 625 16.33 33.54 -13.93
N GLN A 626 15.06 33.29 -14.28
CA GLN A 626 14.19 32.42 -13.49
C GLN A 626 14.54 30.94 -13.66
N VAL A 627 14.91 30.56 -14.89
CA VAL A 627 15.33 29.20 -15.25
C VAL A 627 16.63 28.82 -14.57
N GLU A 628 17.61 29.73 -14.50
CA GLU A 628 18.86 29.54 -13.76
C GLU A 628 18.59 29.26 -12.28
N LYS A 629 17.71 30.04 -11.64
CA LYS A 629 17.31 29.80 -10.25
C LYS A 629 16.72 28.42 -10.01
N LEU A 630 15.90 27.91 -10.94
CA LEU A 630 15.35 26.56 -10.86
C LEU A 630 16.43 25.48 -11.06
N ASN A 631 17.43 25.73 -11.91
CA ASN A 631 18.56 24.83 -12.08
C ASN A 631 19.46 24.77 -10.84
N GLU A 632 19.50 25.82 -10.03
CA GLU A 632 20.25 25.88 -8.76
C GLU A 632 19.51 25.23 -7.57
N GLU A 633 18.25 24.85 -7.74
CA GLU A 633 17.41 24.26 -6.70
C GLU A 633 17.90 22.83 -6.36
N LYS A 634 18.51 22.68 -5.18
CA LYS A 634 19.20 21.44 -4.78
C LYS A 634 18.28 20.27 -4.44
N SER A 635 17.02 20.55 -4.12
CA SER A 635 16.06 19.54 -3.63
C SER A 635 14.73 19.72 -4.34
N PRO A 636 14.61 19.23 -5.59
CA PRO A 636 13.36 19.32 -6.30
C PRO A 636 12.26 18.54 -5.56
N PRO A 637 11.00 19.01 -5.61
CA PRO A 637 9.86 18.30 -5.03
C PRO A 637 9.65 16.94 -5.73
N PRO A 638 8.92 16.00 -5.11
CA PRO A 638 8.49 14.79 -5.82
C PRO A 638 7.58 15.16 -7.00
N PHE A 639 7.45 14.26 -7.98
CA PHE A 639 6.46 14.44 -9.05
C PHE A 639 5.04 14.49 -8.46
N PRO A 640 4.16 15.38 -8.96
CA PRO A 640 2.77 15.40 -8.55
C PRO A 640 2.06 14.15 -9.05
N ASP A 641 1.13 13.63 -8.24
CA ASP A 641 0.27 12.51 -8.65
C ASP A 641 -0.57 12.91 -9.87
N ASP A 642 -0.75 11.95 -10.79
CA ASP A 642 -1.55 12.16 -12.01
C ASP A 642 -3.05 12.34 -11.71
N HIS A 643 -3.46 11.96 -10.51
CA HIS A 643 -4.80 12.14 -9.96
C HIS A 643 -4.73 13.09 -8.77
N VAL A 644 -5.74 13.94 -8.63
CA VAL A 644 -5.80 14.81 -7.46
C VAL A 644 -6.33 14.04 -6.25
N HIS A 645 -5.56 13.93 -5.18
CA HIS A 645 -5.93 13.20 -3.96
C HIS A 645 -6.63 14.06 -2.92
#